data_AF-A0A971LWX7-F1
#
_entry.id   AF-A0A971LWX7-F1
#
_cell.length_a   1.000
_cell.length_b   1.000
_cell.length_c   1.000
_cell.angle_alpha   90.00
_cell.angle_beta   90.00
_cell.angle_gamma   90.00
#
_symmetry.space_group_name_H-M   'P 1'
#
loop_
_entity.id
_entity.type
_entity.pdbx_description
1 polymer ?
#
loop_
_entity_poly.entity_id
_entity_poly.type
_entity_poly.pdbx_seq_one_letter_code
_entity_poly.pdbx_strand_id
1 'polypeptide(L)'
;MQNMFIDPLKNLASYKSLINSIKAKESPISTYGIIDENMGHIAYALNQHTNRQILIVTYDERKAKRIYEDIKNFDEYAVELFPNRELVFYKVDAISTERINERLKVLTRLIKGEPIIVIVHIEGLLNKLTDPILFKKQIIELDLDSRVVLDELAQHLISNGYERESMVEGVGQFSIRGGIIDFFSPYNEYPYRIELFDDEIDSIRTFDIGTQRSIEAVESVLIPPVKEVLILDEYRDAIIESMEKELNEILDRLGKDPRTQEKVEEKFGSYIGELKNKLHISNMDMIVPYIPEKYLSSILGYLREDALIFVDEPRRIEERASSIREEFLVKYSELLEVGEVLPSHGKINYEYVDMVDGIKKRVYIANTPLSKGVPGINPKSLIGFSTKTMQSFHSNVDLLKEELEHYKYRGYKVIIFSGTEERGKRLQDSLMDLGLVATYVEDGYREIKSNQVFITPGSIGGGFEYTDIKFAFISDGEVFGSSKETRRRKRKAKGDTIDYTDLNIGDYVVHENHGIGQYGGIEQLNIQGVIKDYLTIHYRGNDKLYVPIDQMNLIQKYVGADGIRPKINKLSSPEWARVKQRAKKAVEDLAKDLLELYAKRETSKGFAFSSDTVWQRQFEDSFPYQETEAQIRSIEEIKKDMERNKPMDRLLCGDVGYGKTEVALRAAFKAIMDGKQVAFLVPTTILAQQHYNTIRERFEAFPIKVGMLSRFKTAAEQKYIIDELRRGTMDMVVGTHRLLSKDVVFKDLGLLIIDEEQRFGVKHKETLKKLKENVDVLTLTATPIPRTLHMSLIGIRDM
;
A
#
# COMPACT_ATOMS: atom_id res chain seq x y z
N MET A 1 -11.85 12.44 -31.42
CA MET A 1 -10.46 12.96 -31.46
C MET A 1 -9.56 11.84 -31.97
N GLN A 2 -8.53 12.13 -32.77
CA GLN A 2 -7.56 11.11 -33.16
C GLN A 2 -6.67 10.77 -31.94
N ASN A 3 -6.31 9.51 -31.77
CA ASN A 3 -5.48 9.02 -30.65
C ASN A 3 -4.23 8.33 -31.20
N MET A 4 -3.05 8.89 -30.91
CA MET A 4 -1.78 8.43 -31.49
C MET A 4 -1.41 7.02 -31.05
N PHE A 5 -1.89 6.58 -29.89
CA PHE A 5 -1.62 5.25 -29.35
C PHE A 5 -2.37 4.18 -30.13
N ILE A 6 -3.69 4.34 -30.31
CA ILE A 6 -4.55 3.22 -30.76
C ILE A 6 -5.03 3.31 -32.21
N ASP A 7 -5.11 4.50 -32.81
CA ASP A 7 -5.63 4.65 -34.18
C ASP A 7 -4.81 3.87 -35.23
N PRO A 8 -3.46 3.77 -35.14
CA PRO A 8 -2.69 2.92 -36.05
C PRO A 8 -3.13 1.45 -36.07
N LEU A 9 -3.66 0.90 -34.96
CA LEU A 9 -4.16 -0.48 -34.91
C LEU A 9 -5.35 -0.73 -35.84
N LYS A 10 -6.11 0.31 -36.20
CA LYS A 10 -7.18 0.18 -37.21
C LYS A 10 -6.66 -0.27 -38.57
N ASN A 11 -5.36 -0.21 -38.84
CA ASN A 11 -4.75 -0.72 -40.08
C ASN A 11 -4.23 -2.16 -39.97
N LEU A 12 -4.17 -2.73 -38.76
CA LEU A 12 -3.68 -4.09 -38.54
C LEU A 12 -4.78 -5.11 -38.92
N ALA A 13 -4.47 -6.00 -39.87
CA ALA A 13 -5.43 -6.99 -40.37
C ALA A 13 -5.96 -7.90 -39.26
N SER A 14 -5.08 -8.40 -38.39
CA SER A 14 -5.44 -9.23 -37.23
C SER A 14 -6.38 -8.52 -36.27
N TYR A 15 -6.17 -7.22 -36.04
CA TYR A 15 -7.04 -6.41 -35.19
C TYR A 15 -8.41 -6.17 -35.82
N LYS A 16 -8.47 -5.92 -37.14
CA LYS A 16 -9.75 -5.86 -37.87
C LYS A 16 -10.52 -7.17 -37.78
N SER A 17 -9.84 -8.30 -37.99
CA SER A 17 -10.44 -9.64 -37.86
C SER A 17 -10.97 -9.86 -36.44
N LEU A 18 -10.24 -9.43 -35.41
CA LEU A 18 -10.67 -9.53 -34.02
C LEU A 18 -11.96 -8.73 -33.77
N ILE A 19 -12.01 -7.48 -34.21
CA ILE A 19 -13.23 -6.65 -34.11
C ILE A 19 -14.39 -7.29 -34.87
N ASN A 20 -14.15 -7.85 -36.05
CA ASN A 20 -15.19 -8.48 -36.85
C ASN A 20 -15.75 -9.74 -36.17
N SER A 21 -14.90 -10.63 -35.65
CA SER A 21 -15.32 -11.81 -34.86
C SER A 21 -16.10 -11.40 -33.61
N ILE A 22 -15.67 -10.35 -32.90
CA ILE A 22 -16.40 -9.79 -31.76
C ILE A 22 -17.79 -9.29 -32.16
N LYS A 23 -17.90 -8.56 -33.27
CA LYS A 23 -19.19 -8.06 -33.80
C LYS A 23 -20.11 -9.20 -34.27
N ALA A 24 -19.53 -10.24 -34.87
CA ALA A 24 -20.23 -11.45 -35.29
C ALA A 24 -20.59 -12.39 -34.12
N LYS A 25 -20.19 -12.07 -32.89
CA LYS A 25 -20.35 -12.91 -31.68
C LYS A 25 -19.76 -14.32 -31.85
N GLU A 26 -18.67 -14.43 -32.61
CA GLU A 26 -17.88 -15.64 -32.70
C GLU A 26 -17.12 -15.83 -31.39
N SER A 27 -17.56 -16.76 -30.54
CA SER A 27 -16.94 -17.06 -29.24
C SER A 27 -16.84 -18.59 -29.10
N PRO A 28 -15.71 -19.15 -28.65
CA PRO A 28 -14.46 -18.48 -28.21
C PRO A 28 -13.62 -17.92 -29.37
N ILE A 29 -12.91 -16.81 -29.14
CA ILE A 29 -11.86 -16.31 -30.05
C ILE A 29 -10.50 -16.68 -29.48
N SER A 30 -9.69 -17.43 -30.21
CA SER A 30 -8.30 -17.70 -29.80
C SER A 30 -7.35 -16.72 -30.46
N THR A 31 -6.54 -16.04 -29.65
CA THR A 31 -5.46 -15.18 -30.14
C THR A 31 -4.11 -15.77 -29.78
N TYR A 32 -3.14 -15.59 -30.68
CA TYR A 32 -1.75 -15.89 -30.40
C TYR A 32 -0.83 -14.74 -30.83
N GLY A 33 0.33 -14.63 -30.19
CA GLY A 33 1.28 -13.55 -30.45
C GLY A 33 0.86 -12.19 -29.87
N ILE A 34 -0.15 -12.13 -28.99
CA ILE A 34 -0.31 -11.02 -28.05
C ILE A 34 0.56 -11.36 -26.84
N ILE A 35 1.56 -10.53 -26.60
CA ILE A 35 2.57 -10.67 -25.55
C ILE A 35 2.19 -9.80 -24.35
N ASP A 36 2.88 -10.02 -23.23
CA ASP A 36 2.61 -9.31 -21.98
C ASP A 36 2.72 -7.79 -22.16
N GLU A 37 3.72 -7.35 -22.93
CA GLU A 37 4.02 -5.93 -23.18
C GLU A 37 2.93 -5.19 -23.95
N ASN A 38 2.15 -5.87 -24.81
CA ASN A 38 1.18 -5.21 -25.69
C ASN A 38 -0.28 -5.60 -25.43
N MET A 39 -0.53 -6.50 -24.49
CA MET A 39 -1.88 -6.90 -24.10
C MET A 39 -2.69 -5.70 -23.61
N GLY A 40 -2.12 -4.88 -22.72
CA GLY A 40 -2.75 -3.67 -22.21
C GLY A 40 -3.12 -2.71 -23.35
N HIS A 41 -2.22 -2.52 -24.30
CA HIS A 41 -2.45 -1.67 -25.47
C HIS A 41 -3.60 -2.19 -26.38
N ILE A 42 -3.66 -3.50 -26.65
CA ILE A 42 -4.76 -4.09 -27.44
C ILE A 42 -6.09 -3.98 -26.69
N ALA A 43 -6.10 -4.23 -25.38
CA ALA A 43 -7.30 -4.09 -24.57
C ALA A 43 -7.81 -2.64 -24.53
N TYR A 44 -6.89 -1.67 -24.34
CA TYR A 44 -7.21 -0.24 -24.42
C TYR A 44 -7.82 0.14 -25.77
N ALA A 45 -7.20 -0.29 -26.87
CA ALA A 45 -7.74 -0.05 -28.20
C ALA A 45 -9.12 -0.67 -28.41
N LEU A 46 -9.33 -1.93 -27.99
CA LEU A 46 -10.63 -2.60 -28.06
C LEU A 46 -11.70 -1.85 -27.28
N ASN A 47 -11.40 -1.44 -26.05
CA ASN A 47 -12.31 -0.70 -25.19
C ASN A 47 -12.75 0.61 -25.84
N GLN A 48 -11.79 1.42 -26.30
CA GLN A 48 -12.06 2.72 -26.94
C GLN A 48 -12.78 2.59 -28.29
N HIS A 49 -12.42 1.60 -29.12
CA HIS A 49 -13.02 1.42 -30.44
C HIS A 49 -14.39 0.73 -30.42
N THR A 50 -14.72 -0.03 -29.37
CA THR A 50 -16.00 -0.75 -29.25
C THR A 50 -16.96 -0.16 -28.22
N ASN A 51 -16.47 0.72 -27.34
CA ASN A 51 -17.22 1.30 -26.23
C ASN A 51 -17.83 0.23 -25.31
N ARG A 52 -17.07 -0.84 -25.04
CA ARG A 52 -17.47 -2.00 -24.24
C ARG A 52 -16.65 -2.10 -22.97
N GLN A 53 -17.27 -2.62 -21.92
CA GLN A 53 -16.55 -3.10 -20.75
C GLN A 53 -15.68 -4.31 -21.14
N ILE A 54 -14.46 -4.36 -20.60
CA ILE A 54 -13.54 -5.49 -20.81
C ILE A 54 -13.08 -5.99 -19.45
N LEU A 55 -13.23 -7.29 -19.18
CA LEU A 55 -12.63 -7.94 -18.02
C LEU A 55 -11.40 -8.74 -18.47
N ILE A 56 -10.21 -8.37 -18.00
CA ILE A 56 -8.97 -9.12 -18.21
C ILE A 56 -8.74 -10.02 -16.99
N VAL A 57 -8.74 -11.34 -17.21
CA VAL A 57 -8.47 -12.35 -16.19
C VAL A 57 -7.03 -12.85 -16.35
N THR A 58 -6.26 -12.81 -15.27
CA THR A 58 -4.85 -13.24 -15.23
C THR A 58 -4.60 -14.21 -14.08
N TYR A 59 -3.46 -14.91 -14.11
CA TYR A 59 -3.04 -15.87 -13.07
C TYR A 59 -2.01 -15.32 -12.09
N ASP A 60 -1.48 -14.10 -12.29
CA ASP A 60 -0.46 -13.48 -11.43
C ASP A 60 -0.82 -12.01 -11.11
N GLU A 61 -0.83 -11.66 -9.82
CA GLU A 61 -1.08 -10.30 -9.35
C GLU A 61 -0.08 -9.28 -9.91
N ARG A 62 1.20 -9.65 -10.05
CA ARG A 62 2.22 -8.74 -10.58
C ARG A 62 1.95 -8.41 -12.04
N LYS A 63 1.52 -9.41 -12.80
CA LYS A 63 1.10 -9.25 -14.20
C LYS A 63 -0.16 -8.39 -14.30
N ALA A 64 -1.17 -8.66 -13.48
CA ALA A 64 -2.38 -7.85 -13.40
C ALA A 64 -2.05 -6.37 -13.15
N LYS A 65 -1.15 -6.10 -12.20
CA LYS A 65 -0.72 -4.74 -11.87
C LYS A 65 0.08 -4.08 -13.01
N ARG A 66 0.98 -4.81 -13.67
CA ARG A 66 1.73 -4.30 -14.84
C ARG A 66 0.77 -3.85 -15.95
N ILE A 67 -0.21 -4.69 -16.30
CA ILE A 67 -1.22 -4.36 -17.33
C ILE A 67 -2.06 -3.16 -16.87
N TYR A 68 -2.41 -3.07 -15.59
CA TYR A 68 -3.13 -1.93 -15.02
C TYR A 68 -2.35 -0.63 -15.21
N GLU A 69 -1.08 -0.59 -14.81
CA GLU A 69 -0.23 0.58 -14.96
C GLU A 69 -0.02 0.93 -16.44
N ASP A 70 0.18 -0.04 -17.32
CA ASP A 70 0.33 0.20 -18.77
C ASP A 70 -0.90 0.92 -19.34
N ILE A 71 -2.10 0.43 -19.03
CA ILE A 71 -3.34 1.05 -19.51
C ILE A 71 -3.55 2.43 -18.88
N LYS A 72 -3.23 2.56 -17.58
CA LYS A 72 -3.35 3.83 -16.84
C LYS A 72 -2.47 4.93 -17.46
N ASN A 73 -1.31 4.58 -18.02
CA ASN A 73 -0.43 5.52 -18.72
C ASN A 73 -0.96 5.94 -20.11
N PHE A 74 -1.86 5.16 -20.73
CA PHE A 74 -2.59 5.62 -21.92
C PHE A 74 -3.80 6.48 -21.54
N ASP A 75 -4.55 6.07 -20.52
CA ASP A 75 -5.73 6.76 -19.99
C ASP A 75 -6.04 6.30 -18.56
N GLU A 76 -5.86 7.20 -17.59
CA GLU A 76 -6.04 6.91 -16.17
C GLU A 76 -7.48 6.50 -15.81
N TYR A 77 -8.48 7.00 -16.55
CA TYR A 77 -9.89 6.73 -16.25
C TYR A 77 -10.41 5.48 -16.96
N ALA A 78 -9.69 4.93 -17.94
CA ALA A 78 -10.16 3.79 -18.72
C ALA A 78 -10.02 2.44 -18.00
N VAL A 79 -9.26 2.35 -16.90
CA VAL A 79 -8.91 1.07 -16.27
C VAL A 79 -9.06 1.08 -14.75
N GLU A 80 -9.43 -0.06 -14.19
CA GLU A 80 -9.38 -0.34 -12.75
C GLU A 80 -8.76 -1.72 -12.49
N LEU A 81 -8.07 -1.85 -11.35
CA LEU A 81 -7.62 -3.13 -10.82
C LEU A 81 -8.65 -3.61 -9.79
N PHE A 82 -9.10 -4.86 -9.91
CA PHE A 82 -9.94 -5.50 -8.91
C PHE A 82 -9.07 -6.38 -8.00
N PRO A 83 -8.68 -5.89 -6.81
CA PRO A 83 -7.71 -6.58 -5.96
C PRO A 83 -8.31 -7.85 -5.33
N ASN A 84 -7.44 -8.75 -4.92
CA ASN A 84 -7.83 -9.96 -4.18
C ASN A 84 -8.26 -9.60 -2.75
N ARG A 85 -9.27 -10.32 -2.24
CA ARG A 85 -9.75 -10.23 -0.86
C ARG A 85 -9.18 -11.37 -0.03
N GLU A 86 -8.64 -11.04 1.13
CA GLU A 86 -8.15 -12.04 2.08
C GLU A 86 -9.32 -12.55 2.94
N LEU A 87 -9.46 -13.87 3.07
CA LEU A 87 -10.51 -14.48 3.90
C LEU A 87 -10.09 -14.56 5.36
N VAL A 88 -10.97 -14.07 6.24
CA VAL A 88 -10.75 -13.98 7.67
C VAL A 88 -11.74 -14.89 8.40
N PHE A 89 -11.25 -15.97 9.01
CA PHE A 89 -12.12 -16.93 9.72
C PHE A 89 -12.14 -16.77 11.26
N TYR A 90 -11.34 -15.83 11.78
CA TYR A 90 -11.20 -15.53 13.20
C TYR A 90 -11.66 -14.09 13.48
N LYS A 91 -11.79 -13.75 14.75
CA LYS A 91 -12.17 -12.38 15.15
C LYS A 91 -10.96 -11.47 14.95
N VAL A 92 -11.13 -10.41 14.16
CA VAL A 92 -10.10 -9.41 13.89
C VAL A 92 -10.68 -8.05 14.27
N ASP A 93 -9.94 -7.29 15.07
CA ASP A 93 -10.41 -5.99 15.58
C ASP A 93 -10.26 -4.86 14.54
N ALA A 94 -9.44 -5.04 13.50
CA ALA A 94 -9.30 -4.09 12.40
C ALA A 94 -8.88 -4.79 11.09
N ILE A 95 -9.73 -4.74 10.07
CA ILE A 95 -9.43 -5.16 8.70
C ILE A 95 -9.16 -3.90 7.86
N SER A 96 -8.11 -3.91 7.03
CA SER A 96 -7.85 -2.79 6.12
C SER A 96 -9.01 -2.60 5.15
N THR A 97 -9.68 -1.46 5.21
CA THR A 97 -10.83 -1.10 4.35
C THR A 97 -10.40 -0.66 2.95
N GLU A 98 -9.11 -0.35 2.74
CA GLU A 98 -8.59 0.20 1.48
C GLU A 98 -8.90 -0.71 0.27
N ARG A 99 -8.62 -2.01 0.37
CA ARG A 99 -8.91 -2.97 -0.73
C ARG A 99 -10.40 -3.15 -0.99
N ILE A 100 -11.22 -3.11 0.06
CA ILE A 100 -12.68 -3.21 -0.07
C ILE A 100 -13.20 -1.98 -0.80
N ASN A 101 -12.70 -0.79 -0.46
CA ASN A 101 -13.05 0.46 -1.13
C ASN A 101 -12.64 0.44 -2.62
N GLU A 102 -11.44 -0.04 -2.95
CA GLU A 102 -11.01 -0.24 -4.34
C GLU A 102 -11.96 -1.17 -5.10
N ARG A 103 -12.36 -2.29 -4.49
CA ARG A 103 -13.30 -3.24 -5.10
C ARG A 103 -14.69 -2.63 -5.31
N LEU A 104 -15.22 -1.93 -4.32
CA LEU A 104 -16.51 -1.26 -4.39
C LEU A 104 -16.55 -0.16 -5.45
N LYS A 105 -15.43 0.56 -5.63
CA LYS A 105 -15.27 1.51 -6.75
C LYS A 105 -15.48 0.80 -8.08
N VAL A 106 -14.81 -0.35 -8.30
CA VAL A 106 -14.98 -1.15 -9.53
C VAL A 106 -16.42 -1.61 -9.71
N LEU A 107 -17.04 -2.19 -8.68
CA LEU A 107 -18.43 -2.69 -8.76
C LEU A 107 -19.42 -1.57 -9.11
N THR A 108 -19.23 -0.38 -8.54
CA THR A 108 -20.05 0.80 -8.81
C THR A 108 -19.88 1.28 -10.25
N ARG A 109 -18.64 1.39 -10.74
CA ARG A 109 -18.35 1.75 -12.14
C ARG A 109 -18.97 0.76 -13.14
N LEU A 110 -18.89 -0.53 -12.83
CA LEU A 110 -19.47 -1.59 -13.65
C LEU A 110 -21.01 -1.48 -13.74
N ILE A 111 -21.69 -1.29 -12.60
CA ILE A 111 -23.15 -1.15 -12.54
C ILE A 111 -23.66 0.10 -13.26
N LYS A 112 -22.90 1.21 -13.20
CA LYS A 112 -23.19 2.43 -13.95
C LYS A 112 -23.06 2.23 -15.47
N GLY A 113 -22.46 1.11 -15.90
CA GLY A 113 -22.32 0.77 -17.31
C GLY A 113 -21.18 1.52 -18.00
N GLU A 114 -20.27 2.11 -17.22
CA GLU A 114 -19.10 2.82 -17.75
C GLU A 114 -18.26 1.86 -18.60
N PRO A 115 -17.77 2.30 -19.78
CA PRO A 115 -16.99 1.46 -20.68
C PRO A 115 -15.54 1.36 -20.18
N ILE A 116 -15.33 0.62 -19.10
CA ILE A 116 -14.02 0.49 -18.43
C ILE A 116 -13.38 -0.88 -18.67
N ILE A 117 -12.07 -0.93 -18.50
CA ILE A 117 -11.29 -2.16 -18.44
C ILE A 117 -11.08 -2.51 -16.98
N VAL A 118 -11.46 -3.71 -16.59
CA VAL A 118 -11.22 -4.25 -15.25
C VAL A 118 -10.21 -5.37 -15.35
N ILE A 119 -9.15 -5.30 -14.56
CA ILE A 119 -8.14 -6.34 -14.50
C ILE A 119 -8.30 -7.09 -13.19
N VAL A 120 -8.38 -8.41 -13.27
CA VAL A 120 -8.61 -9.27 -12.12
C VAL A 120 -7.64 -10.46 -12.13
N HIS A 121 -7.08 -10.75 -10.97
CA HIS A 121 -6.43 -12.03 -10.72
C HIS A 121 -7.49 -13.09 -10.46
N ILE A 122 -7.23 -14.33 -10.88
CA ILE A 122 -8.20 -15.44 -10.75
C ILE A 122 -8.79 -15.59 -9.34
N GLU A 123 -8.03 -15.32 -8.29
CA GLU A 123 -8.53 -15.38 -6.91
C GLU A 123 -9.66 -14.38 -6.61
N GLY A 124 -9.53 -13.14 -7.09
CA GLY A 124 -10.57 -12.11 -6.95
C GLY A 124 -11.84 -12.45 -7.74
N LEU A 125 -11.73 -13.23 -8.82
CA LEU A 125 -12.85 -13.69 -9.63
C LEU A 125 -13.72 -14.73 -8.89
N LEU A 126 -13.11 -15.53 -8.00
CA LEU A 126 -13.78 -16.61 -7.26
C LEU A 126 -14.65 -16.11 -6.10
N ASN A 127 -14.55 -14.84 -5.71
CA ASN A 127 -15.29 -14.32 -4.55
C ASN A 127 -16.80 -14.20 -4.83
N LYS A 128 -17.61 -14.52 -3.82
CA LYS A 128 -19.06 -14.26 -3.82
C LYS A 128 -19.33 -12.80 -3.42
N LEU A 129 -20.16 -12.15 -4.23
CA LEU A 129 -20.62 -10.77 -4.08
C LEU A 129 -22.15 -10.75 -3.99
N THR A 130 -22.76 -9.69 -3.50
CA THR A 130 -24.21 -9.50 -3.63
C THR A 130 -24.62 -9.47 -5.11
N ASP A 131 -25.79 -10.01 -5.44
CA ASP A 131 -26.35 -9.92 -6.77
C ASP A 131 -26.40 -8.46 -7.28
N PRO A 132 -25.99 -8.18 -8.53
CA PRO A 132 -25.91 -6.81 -9.06
C PRO A 132 -27.25 -6.08 -9.09
N ILE A 133 -28.39 -6.78 -9.19
CA ILE A 133 -29.72 -6.15 -9.15
C ILE A 133 -30.01 -5.68 -7.73
N LEU A 134 -29.70 -6.49 -6.72
CA LEU A 134 -29.81 -6.12 -5.32
C LEU A 134 -28.85 -5.00 -4.94
N PHE A 135 -27.59 -5.07 -5.38
CA PHE A 135 -26.60 -4.03 -5.13
C PHE A 135 -27.05 -2.70 -5.73
N LYS A 136 -27.53 -2.70 -6.99
CA LYS A 136 -28.03 -1.49 -7.66
C LYS A 136 -29.22 -0.87 -6.94
N LYS A 137 -30.14 -1.68 -6.40
CA LYS A 137 -31.29 -1.19 -5.62
C LYS A 137 -30.90 -0.42 -4.35
N GLN A 138 -29.70 -0.67 -3.82
CA GLN A 138 -29.21 0.02 -2.62
C GLN A 138 -28.45 1.31 -2.92
N ILE A 139 -28.15 1.58 -4.18
CA ILE A 139 -27.51 2.83 -4.59
C ILE A 139 -28.54 3.96 -4.50
N ILE A 140 -28.19 5.02 -3.78
CA ILE A 140 -28.96 6.28 -3.78
C ILE A 140 -28.35 7.21 -4.82
N GLU A 141 -29.20 7.81 -5.66
CA GLU A 141 -28.84 8.91 -6.55
C GLU A 141 -29.60 10.16 -6.08
N LEU A 142 -28.88 11.24 -5.83
CA LEU A 142 -29.43 12.55 -5.44
C LEU A 142 -28.96 13.61 -6.43
N ASP A 143 -29.85 14.49 -6.83
CA ASP A 143 -29.60 15.68 -7.64
C ASP A 143 -30.15 16.93 -6.95
N LEU A 144 -29.98 18.10 -7.56
CA LEU A 144 -30.47 19.37 -6.99
C LEU A 144 -32.01 19.43 -6.85
N ASP A 145 -32.76 18.58 -7.56
CA ASP A 145 -34.23 18.54 -7.49
C ASP A 145 -34.74 17.50 -6.46
N SER A 146 -33.82 16.76 -5.83
CA SER A 146 -34.14 15.71 -4.87
C SER A 146 -34.53 16.27 -3.50
N ARG A 147 -35.46 15.58 -2.83
CA ARG A 147 -35.83 15.82 -1.43
C ARG A 147 -35.27 14.75 -0.51
N VAL A 148 -34.74 15.14 0.64
CA VAL A 148 -34.04 14.24 1.56
C VAL A 148 -34.67 14.27 2.95
N VAL A 149 -35.19 13.12 3.38
CA VAL A 149 -35.57 12.89 4.78
C VAL A 149 -34.35 12.37 5.54
N LEU A 150 -33.78 13.20 6.42
CA LEU A 150 -32.51 12.93 7.10
C LEU A 150 -32.47 11.59 7.84
N ASP A 151 -33.54 11.24 8.56
CA ASP A 151 -33.60 10.00 9.34
C ASP A 151 -33.65 8.75 8.46
N GLU A 152 -34.37 8.81 7.33
CA GLU A 152 -34.44 7.71 6.37
C GLU A 152 -33.10 7.52 5.66
N LEU A 153 -32.46 8.62 5.23
CA LEU A 153 -31.13 8.59 4.64
C LEU A 153 -30.11 8.01 5.65
N ALA A 154 -30.12 8.47 6.89
CA ALA A 154 -29.19 7.98 7.91
C ALA A 154 -29.35 6.47 8.16
N GLN A 155 -30.59 5.98 8.25
CA GLN A 155 -30.85 4.55 8.42
C GLN A 155 -30.40 3.73 7.20
N HIS A 156 -30.62 4.24 5.99
CA HIS A 156 -30.18 3.60 4.75
C HIS A 156 -28.65 3.55 4.63
N LEU A 157 -27.95 4.62 5.00
CA LEU A 157 -26.48 4.65 5.00
C LEU A 157 -25.92 3.63 5.99
N ILE A 158 -26.45 3.58 7.21
CA ILE A 158 -26.01 2.62 8.24
C ILE A 158 -26.27 1.17 7.80
N SER A 159 -27.43 0.87 7.22
CA SER A 159 -27.75 -0.48 6.75
C SER A 159 -26.84 -0.93 5.59
N ASN A 160 -26.34 0.03 4.80
CA ASN A 160 -25.38 -0.17 3.72
C ASN A 160 -23.92 -0.12 4.15
N GLY A 161 -23.67 -0.02 5.46
CA GLY A 161 -22.36 -0.17 6.10
C GLY A 161 -21.63 1.13 6.37
N TYR A 162 -22.23 2.30 6.15
CA TYR A 162 -21.61 3.56 6.49
C TYR A 162 -21.57 3.77 8.01
N GLU A 163 -20.49 4.38 8.48
CA GLU A 163 -20.27 4.74 9.87
C GLU A 163 -20.66 6.19 10.11
N ARG A 164 -21.55 6.43 11.08
CA ARG A 164 -21.97 7.78 11.44
C ARG A 164 -20.94 8.39 12.38
N GLU A 165 -20.25 9.41 11.90
CA GLU A 165 -19.22 10.12 12.65
C GLU A 165 -19.60 11.57 12.92
N SER A 166 -18.88 12.17 13.86
CA SER A 166 -19.02 13.61 14.09
C SER A 166 -18.50 14.40 12.90
N MET A 167 -17.39 13.98 12.29
CA MET A 167 -16.72 14.56 11.12
C MET A 167 -16.26 13.45 10.18
N VAL A 168 -16.33 13.70 8.87
CA VAL A 168 -15.90 12.73 7.86
C VAL A 168 -14.40 12.85 7.62
N GLU A 169 -13.66 11.78 7.92
CA GLU A 169 -12.21 11.67 7.77
C GLU A 169 -11.78 10.54 6.82
N GLY A 170 -12.65 9.55 6.60
CA GLY A 170 -12.36 8.34 5.83
C GLY A 170 -13.53 7.87 4.98
N VAL A 171 -13.21 7.04 3.98
CA VAL A 171 -14.19 6.42 3.08
C VAL A 171 -15.14 5.53 3.88
N GLY A 172 -16.43 5.61 3.58
CA GLY A 172 -17.50 4.90 4.29
C GLY A 172 -18.00 5.61 5.55
N GLN A 173 -17.54 6.83 5.83
CA GLN A 173 -18.08 7.64 6.91
C GLN A 173 -19.09 8.67 6.39
N PHE A 174 -20.03 9.04 7.25
CA PHE A 174 -20.95 10.15 7.03
C PHE A 174 -21.22 10.93 8.32
N SER A 175 -21.58 12.20 8.18
CA SER A 175 -22.02 13.05 9.28
C SER A 175 -23.25 13.86 8.87
N ILE A 176 -24.13 14.14 9.83
CA ILE A 176 -25.30 14.99 9.62
C ILE A 176 -25.29 16.06 10.71
N ARG A 177 -25.25 17.33 10.30
CA ARG A 177 -25.18 18.50 11.18
C ARG A 177 -26.21 19.54 10.73
N GLY A 178 -27.39 19.50 11.33
CA GLY A 178 -28.52 20.32 10.86
C GLY A 178 -28.89 19.93 9.42
N GLY A 179 -28.96 20.90 8.52
CA GLY A 179 -29.20 20.68 7.09
C GLY A 179 -27.96 20.28 6.27
N ILE A 180 -26.81 20.00 6.90
CA ILE A 180 -25.59 19.62 6.18
C ILE A 180 -25.35 18.11 6.33
N ILE A 181 -25.18 17.42 5.22
CA ILE A 181 -24.81 16.01 5.15
C ILE A 181 -23.45 15.91 4.48
N ASP A 182 -22.46 15.42 5.22
CA ASP A 182 -21.15 15.07 4.67
C ASP A 182 -21.04 13.56 4.56
N PHE A 183 -20.50 13.02 3.47
CA PHE A 183 -20.16 11.59 3.38
C PHE A 183 -19.01 11.35 2.41
N PHE A 184 -18.33 10.21 2.59
CA PHE A 184 -17.24 9.81 1.72
C PHE A 184 -17.52 8.47 1.04
N SER A 185 -17.86 8.53 -0.25
CA SER A 185 -18.12 7.36 -1.09
C SER A 185 -16.82 6.70 -1.59
N PRO A 186 -16.76 5.36 -1.69
CA PRO A 186 -15.63 4.67 -2.32
C PRO A 186 -15.52 4.91 -3.84
N TYR A 187 -16.58 5.42 -4.48
CA TYR A 187 -16.62 5.67 -5.92
C TYR A 187 -15.83 6.93 -6.34
N ASN A 188 -15.68 7.90 -5.44
CA ASN A 188 -15.11 9.22 -5.76
C ASN A 188 -13.81 9.49 -5.00
N GLU A 189 -13.00 10.41 -5.53
CA GLU A 189 -11.72 10.75 -4.92
C GLU A 189 -11.83 11.67 -3.71
N TYR A 190 -12.90 12.47 -3.66
CA TYR A 190 -13.20 13.45 -2.62
C TYR A 190 -14.58 13.15 -1.99
N PRO A 191 -14.78 13.44 -0.70
CA PRO A 191 -16.08 13.37 -0.06
C PRO A 191 -17.02 14.48 -0.57
N TYR A 192 -18.31 14.28 -0.35
CA TYR A 192 -19.38 15.19 -0.73
C TYR A 192 -20.02 15.83 0.49
N ARG A 193 -20.36 17.11 0.33
CA ARG A 193 -21.18 17.92 1.23
C ARG A 193 -22.46 18.28 0.50
N ILE A 194 -23.59 17.85 1.04
CA ILE A 194 -24.94 18.22 0.61
C ILE A 194 -25.46 19.24 1.62
N GLU A 195 -25.85 20.41 1.13
CA GLU A 195 -26.49 21.46 1.93
C GLU A 195 -27.99 21.44 1.60
N LEU A 196 -28.83 21.33 2.63
CA LEU A 196 -30.28 21.32 2.52
C LEU A 196 -30.87 22.66 2.94
N PHE A 197 -31.95 23.05 2.26
CA PHE A 197 -32.90 24.06 2.71
C PHE A 197 -34.25 23.40 3.00
N ASP A 198 -34.57 23.25 4.29
CA ASP A 198 -35.68 22.40 4.76
C ASP A 198 -35.45 20.92 4.38
N ASP A 199 -36.20 20.40 3.41
CA ASP A 199 -36.05 19.04 2.87
C ASP A 199 -35.49 19.00 1.44
N GLU A 200 -35.22 20.15 0.82
CA GLU A 200 -34.71 20.26 -0.55
C GLU A 200 -33.18 20.44 -0.57
N ILE A 201 -32.51 19.89 -1.59
CA ILE A 201 -31.07 20.08 -1.78
C ILE A 201 -30.79 21.47 -2.38
N ASP A 202 -30.11 22.33 -1.62
CA ASP A 202 -29.68 23.66 -2.08
C ASP A 202 -28.36 23.58 -2.86
N SER A 203 -27.39 22.81 -2.37
CA SER A 203 -26.14 22.59 -3.11
C SER A 203 -25.45 21.26 -2.78
N ILE A 204 -24.76 20.70 -3.77
CA ILE A 204 -23.88 19.55 -3.61
C ILE A 204 -22.46 19.97 -3.99
N ARG A 205 -21.49 19.73 -3.11
CA ARG A 205 -20.09 20.11 -3.32
C ARG A 205 -19.14 19.00 -2.91
N THR A 206 -18.02 18.85 -3.58
CA THR A 206 -16.90 18.08 -3.03
C THR A 206 -16.16 18.91 -1.98
N PHE A 207 -15.45 18.29 -1.04
CA PHE A 207 -14.63 19.00 -0.07
C PHE A 207 -13.33 18.27 0.27
N ASP A 208 -12.34 19.01 0.78
CA ASP A 208 -11.05 18.45 1.19
C ASP A 208 -11.12 17.98 2.65
N ILE A 209 -10.70 16.74 2.93
CA ILE A 209 -10.78 16.13 4.27
C ILE A 209 -9.87 16.84 5.29
N GLY A 210 -8.73 17.35 4.86
CA GLY A 210 -7.77 17.99 5.77
C GLY A 210 -8.20 19.38 6.20
N THR A 211 -8.73 20.18 5.26
CA THR A 211 -9.15 21.57 5.51
C THR A 211 -10.65 21.69 5.81
N GLN A 212 -11.45 20.68 5.47
CA GLN A 212 -12.90 20.62 5.62
C GLN A 212 -13.63 21.72 4.82
N ARG A 213 -12.97 22.24 3.78
CA ARG A 213 -13.46 23.28 2.88
C ARG A 213 -13.92 22.69 1.56
N SER A 214 -15.02 23.22 1.04
CA SER A 214 -15.55 22.86 -0.28
C SER A 214 -14.55 23.17 -1.39
N ILE A 215 -14.55 22.32 -2.42
CA ILE A 215 -13.67 22.40 -3.59
C ILE A 215 -14.49 22.83 -4.81
N GLU A 216 -15.33 21.94 -5.35
CA GLU A 216 -16.14 22.18 -6.55
C GLU A 216 -17.62 21.84 -6.30
N ALA A 217 -18.52 22.55 -6.97
CA ALA A 217 -19.95 22.23 -6.97
C ALA A 217 -20.26 21.19 -8.04
N VAL A 218 -21.17 20.28 -7.75
CA VAL A 218 -21.64 19.22 -8.65
C VAL A 218 -23.16 19.20 -8.73
N GLU A 219 -23.71 18.67 -9.82
CA GLU A 219 -25.16 18.65 -10.07
C GLU A 219 -25.86 17.44 -9.44
N SER A 220 -25.12 16.36 -9.22
CA SER A 220 -25.65 15.13 -8.63
C SER A 220 -24.57 14.32 -7.93
N VAL A 221 -25.01 13.39 -7.09
CA VAL A 221 -24.15 12.47 -6.38
C VAL A 221 -24.75 11.08 -6.31
N LEU A 222 -23.87 10.08 -6.34
CA LEU A 222 -24.21 8.67 -6.24
C LEU A 222 -23.60 8.11 -4.96
N ILE A 223 -24.44 7.50 -4.13
CA ILE A 223 -24.07 6.92 -2.84
C ILE A 223 -24.22 5.40 -2.92
N PRO A 224 -23.14 4.66 -3.24
CA PRO A 224 -23.18 3.20 -3.29
C PRO A 224 -23.03 2.60 -1.87
N PRO A 225 -23.40 1.32 -1.69
CA PRO A 225 -23.07 0.60 -0.47
C PRO A 225 -21.57 0.51 -0.20
N VAL A 226 -21.19 0.42 1.08
CA VAL A 226 -19.79 0.22 1.50
C VAL A 226 -19.50 -1.21 1.97
N LYS A 227 -20.29 -2.17 1.48
CA LYS A 227 -20.12 -3.60 1.70
C LYS A 227 -20.32 -4.36 0.40
N GLU A 228 -19.42 -5.32 0.12
CA GLU A 228 -19.50 -6.20 -1.06
C GLU A 228 -20.64 -7.21 -0.97
N VAL A 229 -20.96 -7.60 0.26
CA VAL A 229 -22.02 -8.55 0.58
C VAL A 229 -22.94 -7.91 1.61
N LEU A 230 -24.21 -7.82 1.24
CA LEU A 230 -25.26 -7.20 2.04
C LEU A 230 -26.11 -8.26 2.73
N ILE A 231 -26.63 -7.92 3.91
CA ILE A 231 -27.62 -8.73 4.63
C ILE A 231 -28.92 -7.96 4.64
N LEU A 232 -29.78 -8.26 3.67
CA LEU A 232 -31.07 -7.61 3.51
C LEU A 232 -32.14 -8.37 4.28
N ASP A 233 -33.13 -7.64 4.77
CA ASP A 233 -34.25 -8.21 5.53
C ASP A 233 -35.04 -9.25 4.71
N GLU A 234 -35.06 -9.14 3.38
CA GLU A 234 -35.73 -10.09 2.47
C GLU A 234 -35.26 -11.55 2.62
N TYR A 235 -34.03 -11.79 3.07
CA TYR A 235 -33.44 -13.13 3.20
C TYR A 235 -32.66 -13.37 4.49
N ARG A 236 -32.73 -12.43 5.44
CA ARG A 236 -32.07 -12.54 6.75
C ARG A 236 -32.54 -13.78 7.52
N ASP A 237 -33.84 -14.06 7.53
CA ASP A 237 -34.40 -15.22 8.24
C ASP A 237 -33.91 -16.54 7.63
N ALA A 238 -33.77 -16.62 6.30
CA ALA A 238 -33.24 -17.80 5.63
C ALA A 238 -31.76 -18.07 5.99
N ILE A 239 -30.95 -17.02 6.19
CA ILE A 239 -29.58 -17.13 6.70
C ILE A 239 -29.60 -17.73 8.10
N ILE A 240 -30.43 -17.17 9.00
CA ILE A 240 -30.53 -17.60 10.40
C ILE A 240 -30.94 -19.08 10.46
N GLU A 241 -31.99 -19.47 9.75
CA GLU A 241 -32.47 -20.86 9.71
C GLU A 241 -31.39 -21.82 9.21
N SER A 242 -30.63 -21.44 8.18
CA SER A 242 -29.54 -22.27 7.65
C SER A 242 -28.39 -22.41 8.63
N MET A 243 -28.03 -21.34 9.34
CA MET A 243 -26.98 -21.36 10.36
C MET A 243 -27.38 -22.20 11.58
N GLU A 244 -28.60 -22.00 12.09
CA GLU A 244 -29.12 -22.77 13.24
C GLU A 244 -29.20 -24.25 12.93
N LYS A 245 -29.65 -24.60 11.72
CA LYS A 245 -29.72 -26.00 11.28
C LYS A 245 -28.35 -26.66 11.27
N GLU A 246 -27.35 -26.05 10.64
CA GLU A 246 -25.99 -26.63 10.57
C GLU A 246 -25.33 -26.67 11.95
N LEU A 247 -25.54 -25.64 12.78
CA LEU A 247 -25.03 -25.61 14.15
C LEU A 247 -25.58 -26.79 14.97
N ASN A 248 -26.90 -27.00 14.95
CA ASN A 248 -27.53 -28.13 15.66
C ASN A 248 -27.03 -29.49 15.16
N GLU A 249 -26.93 -29.68 13.84
CA GLU A 249 -26.38 -30.92 13.26
C GLU A 249 -24.94 -31.21 13.70
N ILE A 250 -24.13 -30.16 13.88
CA ILE A 250 -22.75 -30.28 14.32
C ILE A 250 -22.66 -30.54 15.82
N LEU A 251 -23.47 -29.87 16.64
CA LEU A 251 -23.55 -30.12 18.08
C LEU A 251 -23.97 -31.57 18.37
N ASP A 252 -24.93 -32.12 17.63
CA ASP A 252 -25.36 -33.52 17.73
C ASP A 252 -24.23 -34.51 17.41
N ARG A 253 -23.38 -34.20 16.42
CA ARG A 253 -22.25 -35.06 16.01
C ARG A 253 -21.05 -34.97 16.96
N LEU A 254 -20.79 -33.80 17.53
CA LEU A 254 -19.64 -33.49 18.39
C LEU A 254 -19.76 -34.03 19.82
N GLY A 255 -20.76 -34.87 20.14
CA GLY A 255 -21.12 -35.38 21.48
C GLY A 255 -20.05 -36.13 22.30
N LYS A 256 -18.76 -35.98 21.98
CA LYS A 256 -17.60 -36.54 22.69
C LYS A 256 -16.57 -35.51 23.17
N ASP A 257 -16.65 -34.21 22.81
CA ASP A 257 -15.74 -33.17 23.32
C ASP A 257 -16.50 -31.91 23.80
N PRO A 258 -16.82 -31.82 25.11
CA PRO A 258 -17.64 -30.74 25.67
C PRO A 258 -17.05 -29.33 25.48
N ARG A 259 -15.71 -29.19 25.44
CA ARG A 259 -15.07 -27.87 25.33
C ARG A 259 -15.17 -27.29 23.92
N THR A 260 -15.03 -28.15 22.92
CA THR A 260 -15.15 -27.74 21.52
C THR A 260 -16.61 -27.43 21.17
N GLN A 261 -17.57 -28.18 21.72
CA GLN A 261 -19.00 -27.87 21.58
C GLN A 261 -19.36 -26.48 22.13
N GLU A 262 -19.00 -26.19 23.37
CA GLU A 262 -19.29 -24.90 24.02
C GLU A 262 -18.72 -23.72 23.22
N LYS A 263 -17.48 -23.86 22.72
CA LYS A 263 -16.82 -22.82 21.91
C LYS A 263 -17.53 -22.57 20.57
N VAL A 264 -17.93 -23.63 19.87
CA VAL A 264 -18.66 -23.54 18.58
C VAL A 264 -20.03 -22.90 18.80
N GLU A 265 -20.76 -23.36 19.83
CA GLU A 265 -22.08 -22.83 20.19
C GLU A 265 -22.01 -21.35 20.57
N GLU A 266 -21.04 -20.94 21.40
CA GLU A 266 -20.84 -19.54 21.78
C GLU A 266 -20.52 -18.67 20.55
N LYS A 267 -19.60 -19.11 19.69
CA LYS A 267 -19.17 -18.34 18.52
C LYS A 267 -20.30 -18.15 17.50
N PHE A 268 -20.91 -19.24 17.04
CA PHE A 268 -21.96 -19.16 16.01
C PHE A 268 -23.29 -18.66 16.60
N GLY A 269 -23.57 -18.94 17.87
CA GLY A 269 -24.68 -18.36 18.62
C GLY A 269 -24.59 -16.84 18.70
N SER A 270 -23.38 -16.27 18.87
CA SER A 270 -23.17 -14.81 18.82
C SER A 270 -23.59 -14.23 17.47
N TYR A 271 -23.11 -14.81 16.35
CA TYR A 271 -23.48 -14.32 15.01
C TYR A 271 -24.97 -14.47 14.71
N ILE A 272 -25.60 -15.57 15.13
CA ILE A 272 -27.06 -15.76 15.01
C ILE A 272 -27.81 -14.71 15.84
N GLY A 273 -27.34 -14.42 17.06
CA GLY A 273 -27.89 -13.37 17.91
C GLY A 273 -27.76 -11.98 17.29
N GLU A 274 -26.61 -11.65 16.70
CA GLU A 274 -26.38 -10.41 15.96
C GLU A 274 -27.34 -10.29 14.76
N LEU A 275 -27.51 -11.37 13.98
CA LEU A 275 -28.43 -11.42 12.85
C LEU A 275 -29.89 -11.16 13.28
N LYS A 276 -30.36 -11.84 14.34
CA LYS A 276 -31.72 -11.70 14.88
C LYS A 276 -32.01 -10.29 15.40
N ASN A 277 -31.03 -9.69 16.08
CA ASN A 277 -31.16 -8.36 16.65
C ASN A 277 -30.80 -7.23 15.66
N LYS A 278 -30.51 -7.56 14.39
CA LYS A 278 -30.07 -6.61 13.34
C LYS A 278 -28.85 -5.77 13.75
N LEU A 279 -27.94 -6.38 14.50
CA LEU A 279 -26.70 -5.73 14.94
C LEU A 279 -25.65 -5.74 13.83
N HIS A 280 -24.61 -4.91 14.00
CA HIS A 280 -23.47 -4.90 13.10
C HIS A 280 -22.70 -6.21 13.21
N ILE A 281 -22.47 -6.86 12.07
CA ILE A 281 -21.67 -8.08 11.97
C ILE A 281 -20.27 -7.70 11.53
N SER A 282 -19.30 -7.92 12.42
CA SER A 282 -17.90 -7.55 12.19
C SER A 282 -17.22 -8.40 11.13
N ASN A 283 -17.60 -9.67 11.00
CA ASN A 283 -16.99 -10.61 10.06
C ASN A 283 -18.03 -11.23 9.12
N MET A 284 -18.13 -10.66 7.93
CA MET A 284 -19.05 -11.14 6.89
C MET A 284 -18.68 -12.52 6.34
N ASP A 285 -17.42 -12.95 6.40
CA ASP A 285 -16.97 -14.25 5.87
C ASP A 285 -17.63 -15.43 6.61
N MET A 286 -18.08 -15.22 7.85
CA MET A 286 -18.85 -16.19 8.63
C MET A 286 -20.28 -16.38 8.12
N ILE A 287 -20.81 -15.39 7.39
CA ILE A 287 -22.22 -15.33 6.99
C ILE A 287 -22.39 -15.65 5.51
N VAL A 288 -21.45 -15.24 4.65
CA VAL A 288 -21.51 -15.43 3.19
C VAL A 288 -21.93 -16.85 2.77
N PRO A 289 -21.42 -17.94 3.38
CA PRO A 289 -21.79 -19.31 2.98
C PRO A 289 -23.28 -19.66 3.14
N TYR A 290 -24.00 -18.93 4.01
CA TYR A 290 -25.40 -19.18 4.34
C TYR A 290 -26.37 -18.30 3.56
N ILE A 291 -25.86 -17.36 2.77
CA ILE A 291 -26.70 -16.54 1.89
C ILE A 291 -27.18 -17.42 0.72
N PRO A 292 -28.50 -17.47 0.44
CA PRO A 292 -29.01 -18.26 -0.68
C PRO A 292 -28.36 -17.86 -2.01
N GLU A 293 -27.96 -18.85 -2.82
CA GLU A 293 -27.16 -18.62 -4.04
C GLU A 293 -27.81 -17.66 -5.05
N LYS A 294 -29.15 -17.59 -5.10
CA LYS A 294 -29.89 -16.64 -5.95
C LYS A 294 -29.67 -15.17 -5.63
N TYR A 295 -29.13 -14.85 -4.45
CA TYR A 295 -28.81 -13.49 -4.01
C TYR A 295 -27.31 -13.17 -4.10
N LEU A 296 -26.52 -14.13 -4.61
CA LEU A 296 -25.09 -14.00 -4.79
C LEU A 296 -24.73 -14.02 -6.27
N SER A 297 -23.65 -13.34 -6.60
CA SER A 297 -23.04 -13.35 -7.92
C SER A 297 -21.52 -13.26 -7.80
N SER A 298 -20.82 -13.32 -8.93
CA SER A 298 -19.41 -12.92 -9.01
C SER A 298 -19.30 -11.59 -9.76
N ILE A 299 -18.09 -11.05 -9.88
CA ILE A 299 -17.85 -9.84 -10.69
C ILE A 299 -18.32 -10.01 -12.15
N LEU A 300 -18.41 -11.24 -12.66
CA LEU A 300 -18.99 -11.53 -13.98
C LEU A 300 -20.46 -11.12 -14.09
N GLY A 301 -21.21 -11.09 -12.98
CA GLY A 301 -22.59 -10.61 -12.95
C GLY A 301 -22.72 -9.10 -13.11
N TYR A 302 -21.71 -8.34 -12.67
CA TYR A 302 -21.68 -6.87 -12.70
C TYR A 302 -21.36 -6.31 -14.09
N LEU A 303 -20.78 -7.13 -14.97
CA LEU A 303 -20.49 -6.74 -16.35
C LEU A 303 -21.77 -6.58 -17.18
N ARG A 304 -21.78 -5.56 -18.05
CA ARG A 304 -22.78 -5.39 -19.11
C ARG A 304 -22.93 -6.67 -19.96
N GLU A 305 -24.10 -6.81 -20.60
CA GLU A 305 -24.39 -7.95 -21.46
C GLU A 305 -23.45 -8.06 -22.67
N ASP A 306 -23.00 -6.92 -23.20
CA ASP A 306 -22.10 -6.84 -24.36
C ASP A 306 -20.60 -6.81 -23.99
N ALA A 307 -20.27 -6.96 -22.71
CA ALA A 307 -18.91 -6.96 -22.21
C ALA A 307 -18.07 -8.08 -22.82
N LEU A 308 -16.77 -7.80 -22.96
CA LEU A 308 -15.77 -8.76 -23.45
C LEU A 308 -14.95 -9.31 -22.29
N ILE A 309 -14.58 -10.58 -22.38
CA ILE A 309 -13.69 -11.20 -21.39
C ILE A 309 -12.39 -11.59 -22.08
N PHE A 310 -11.28 -11.11 -21.58
CA PHE A 310 -9.94 -11.44 -22.07
C PHE A 310 -9.29 -12.39 -21.06
N VAL A 311 -9.14 -13.66 -21.44
CA VAL A 311 -8.56 -14.71 -20.60
C VAL A 311 -7.11 -14.91 -21.04
N ASP A 312 -6.18 -14.45 -20.21
CA ASP A 312 -4.75 -14.54 -20.47
C ASP A 312 -4.15 -15.85 -19.95
N GLU A 313 -3.56 -16.65 -20.84
CA GLU A 313 -3.01 -17.97 -20.54
C GLU A 313 -3.99 -18.88 -19.77
N PRO A 314 -5.13 -19.30 -20.36
CA PRO A 314 -6.19 -20.04 -19.67
C PRO A 314 -5.72 -21.25 -18.85
N ARG A 315 -4.70 -21.96 -19.35
CA ARG A 315 -4.10 -23.10 -18.65
C ARG A 315 -3.43 -22.70 -17.34
N ARG A 316 -2.71 -21.58 -17.30
CA ARG A 316 -2.06 -21.09 -16.08
C ARG A 316 -3.09 -20.57 -15.08
N ILE A 317 -4.19 -20.02 -15.57
CA ILE A 317 -5.34 -19.64 -14.73
C ILE A 317 -5.95 -20.88 -14.07
N GLU A 318 -6.18 -21.95 -14.82
CA GLU A 318 -6.67 -23.23 -14.28
C GLU A 318 -5.71 -23.80 -13.23
N GLU A 319 -4.42 -23.91 -13.56
CA GLU A 319 -3.37 -24.39 -12.64
C GLU A 319 -3.34 -23.55 -11.34
N ARG A 320 -3.41 -22.21 -11.46
CA ARG A 320 -3.42 -21.32 -10.29
C ARG A 320 -4.70 -21.46 -9.47
N ALA A 321 -5.87 -21.58 -10.11
CA ALA A 321 -7.14 -21.80 -9.42
C ALA A 321 -7.13 -23.11 -8.61
N SER A 322 -6.56 -24.19 -9.17
CA SER A 322 -6.36 -25.45 -8.46
C SER A 322 -5.44 -25.27 -7.24
N SER A 323 -4.30 -24.59 -7.38
CA SER A 323 -3.41 -24.34 -6.24
C SER A 323 -4.09 -23.53 -5.13
N ILE A 324 -4.85 -22.48 -5.48
CA ILE A 324 -5.61 -21.69 -4.50
C ILE A 324 -6.64 -22.57 -3.76
N ARG A 325 -7.33 -23.46 -4.49
CA ARG A 325 -8.30 -24.40 -3.91
C ARG A 325 -7.63 -25.36 -2.93
N GLU A 326 -6.47 -25.89 -3.26
CA GLU A 326 -5.68 -26.80 -2.41
C GLU A 326 -5.19 -26.09 -1.15
N GLU A 327 -4.58 -24.91 -1.28
CA GLU A 327 -4.14 -24.06 -0.16
C GLU A 327 -5.31 -23.74 0.78
N PHE A 328 -6.47 -23.38 0.20
CA PHE A 328 -7.68 -23.12 0.95
C PHE A 328 -8.17 -24.36 1.71
N LEU A 329 -8.21 -25.53 1.08
CA LEU A 329 -8.69 -26.76 1.71
C LEU A 329 -7.84 -27.18 2.91
N VAL A 330 -6.52 -27.01 2.85
CA VAL A 330 -5.62 -27.28 3.97
C VAL A 330 -5.96 -26.36 5.14
N LYS A 331 -5.97 -25.04 4.94
CA LYS A 331 -6.30 -24.05 5.98
C LYS A 331 -7.72 -24.26 6.54
N TYR A 332 -8.68 -24.56 5.66
CA TYR A 332 -10.06 -24.83 6.04
C TYR A 332 -10.17 -26.07 6.91
N SER A 333 -9.44 -27.16 6.58
CA SER A 333 -9.48 -28.39 7.38
C SER A 333 -8.94 -28.18 8.80
N GLU A 334 -7.84 -27.43 8.96
CA GLU A 334 -7.29 -27.08 10.27
C GLU A 334 -8.29 -26.26 11.11
N LEU A 335 -8.95 -25.28 10.48
CA LEU A 335 -9.96 -24.45 11.16
C LEU A 335 -11.22 -25.23 11.52
N LEU A 336 -11.62 -26.18 10.69
CA LEU A 336 -12.79 -27.04 10.92
C LEU A 336 -12.53 -27.98 12.11
N GLU A 337 -11.32 -28.54 12.22
CA GLU A 337 -10.93 -29.39 13.35
C GLU A 337 -10.96 -28.66 14.70
N VAL A 338 -10.59 -27.38 14.72
CA VAL A 338 -10.57 -26.54 15.93
C VAL A 338 -11.94 -25.88 16.22
N GLY A 339 -12.93 -26.10 15.36
CA GLY A 339 -14.28 -25.53 15.50
C GLY A 339 -14.37 -24.03 15.21
N GLU A 340 -13.41 -23.48 14.46
CA GLU A 340 -13.45 -22.07 14.05
C GLU A 340 -14.39 -21.83 12.86
N VAL A 341 -14.65 -22.86 12.06
CA VAL A 341 -15.55 -22.80 10.89
C VAL A 341 -16.50 -24.00 10.87
N LEU A 342 -17.58 -23.90 10.10
CA LEU A 342 -18.54 -24.99 9.85
C LEU A 342 -18.45 -25.52 8.41
N PRO A 343 -18.99 -26.72 8.11
CA PRO A 343 -18.87 -27.35 6.79
C PRO A 343 -19.22 -26.46 5.58
N SER A 344 -20.24 -25.61 5.72
CA SER A 344 -20.67 -24.69 4.67
C SER A 344 -19.59 -23.67 4.27
N HIS A 345 -18.67 -23.31 5.18
CA HIS A 345 -17.58 -22.38 4.89
C HIS A 345 -16.60 -22.91 3.84
N GLY A 346 -16.57 -24.22 3.60
CA GLY A 346 -15.81 -24.81 2.49
C GLY A 346 -16.29 -24.34 1.10
N LYS A 347 -17.50 -23.74 1.02
CA LYS A 347 -18.11 -23.19 -0.19
C LYS A 347 -18.19 -21.66 -0.19
N ILE A 348 -17.34 -20.97 0.58
CA ILE A 348 -17.33 -19.50 0.65
C ILE A 348 -17.01 -18.83 -0.69
N ASN A 349 -16.17 -19.46 -1.51
CA ASN A 349 -15.85 -19.03 -2.86
C ASN A 349 -16.55 -19.92 -3.89
N TYR A 350 -16.71 -19.40 -5.10
CA TYR A 350 -17.05 -20.21 -6.27
C TYR A 350 -15.91 -21.14 -6.66
N GLU A 351 -16.24 -22.21 -7.38
CA GLU A 351 -15.23 -23.07 -8.00
C GLU A 351 -14.84 -22.54 -9.38
N TYR A 352 -13.68 -22.97 -9.88
CA TYR A 352 -13.19 -22.55 -11.20
C TYR A 352 -14.19 -22.88 -12.32
N VAL A 353 -14.89 -24.01 -12.22
CA VAL A 353 -15.90 -24.44 -13.19
C VAL A 353 -17.06 -23.44 -13.30
N ASP A 354 -17.51 -22.88 -12.17
CA ASP A 354 -18.57 -21.87 -12.14
C ASP A 354 -18.14 -20.61 -12.91
N MET A 355 -16.86 -20.21 -12.76
CA MET A 355 -16.32 -19.05 -13.46
C MET A 355 -16.17 -19.31 -14.95
N VAL A 356 -15.71 -20.51 -15.35
CA VAL A 356 -15.63 -20.90 -16.77
C VAL A 356 -17.00 -20.85 -17.43
N ASP A 357 -18.04 -21.35 -16.77
CA ASP A 357 -19.41 -21.30 -17.31
C ASP A 357 -19.98 -19.89 -17.34
N GLY A 358 -19.63 -19.03 -16.37
CA GLY A 358 -19.92 -17.60 -16.41
C GLY A 358 -19.23 -16.88 -17.59
N ILE A 359 -17.97 -17.22 -17.88
CA ILE A 359 -17.20 -16.63 -18.98
C ILE A 359 -17.79 -17.03 -20.34
N LYS A 360 -18.17 -18.30 -20.51
CA LYS A 360 -18.76 -18.82 -21.76
C LYS A 360 -20.08 -18.15 -22.16
N LYS A 361 -20.79 -17.51 -21.22
CA LYS A 361 -22.02 -16.75 -21.49
C LYS A 361 -21.76 -15.47 -22.29
N ARG A 362 -20.52 -15.01 -22.39
CA ARG A 362 -20.12 -13.79 -23.11
C ARG A 362 -19.13 -14.10 -24.24
N VAL A 363 -18.88 -13.09 -25.06
CA VAL A 363 -17.79 -13.18 -26.04
C VAL A 363 -16.48 -13.08 -25.27
N TYR A 364 -15.66 -14.13 -25.36
CA TYR A 364 -14.36 -14.15 -24.70
C TYR A 364 -13.22 -14.46 -25.67
N ILE A 365 -12.08 -13.85 -25.36
CA ILE A 365 -10.81 -13.97 -26.06
C ILE A 365 -9.90 -14.82 -25.18
N ALA A 366 -9.44 -15.95 -25.68
CA ALA A 366 -8.44 -16.79 -25.03
C ALA A 366 -7.08 -16.53 -25.68
N ASN A 367 -6.19 -15.87 -24.94
CA ASN A 367 -4.86 -15.55 -25.43
C ASN A 367 -3.82 -16.58 -25.00
N THR A 368 -2.97 -16.99 -25.94
CA THR A 368 -1.78 -17.80 -25.65
C THR A 368 -0.56 -17.23 -26.39
N PRO A 369 0.61 -17.14 -25.75
CA PRO A 369 1.82 -16.63 -26.42
C PRO A 369 2.18 -17.41 -27.70
N LEU A 370 1.89 -18.71 -27.72
CA LEU A 370 2.19 -19.62 -28.83
C LEU A 370 0.91 -20.20 -29.44
N SER A 371 0.96 -20.55 -30.72
CA SER A 371 -0.14 -21.18 -31.47
C SER A 371 -0.35 -22.66 -31.12
N LYS A 372 -0.48 -22.98 -29.83
CA LYS A 372 -0.89 -24.30 -29.37
C LYS A 372 -2.37 -24.26 -29.01
N GLY A 373 -3.13 -25.24 -29.45
CA GLY A 373 -4.53 -25.39 -29.03
C GLY A 373 -4.61 -25.48 -27.51
N VAL A 374 -5.57 -24.77 -26.91
CA VAL A 374 -5.84 -24.85 -25.48
C VAL A 374 -6.80 -26.01 -25.24
N PRO A 375 -6.41 -27.06 -24.49
CA PRO A 375 -7.33 -28.16 -24.16
C PRO A 375 -8.62 -27.62 -23.53
N GLY A 376 -9.77 -28.13 -23.96
CA GLY A 376 -11.08 -27.68 -23.45
C GLY A 376 -11.64 -26.40 -24.09
N ILE A 377 -10.87 -25.71 -24.95
CA ILE A 377 -11.35 -24.54 -25.72
C ILE A 377 -11.31 -24.87 -27.21
N ASN A 378 -12.49 -24.93 -27.83
CA ASN A 378 -12.63 -25.08 -29.28
C ASN A 378 -12.94 -23.72 -29.91
N PRO A 379 -11.94 -23.01 -30.46
CA PRO A 379 -12.14 -21.66 -30.99
C PRO A 379 -13.02 -21.65 -32.24
N LYS A 380 -13.92 -20.67 -32.33
CA LYS A 380 -14.67 -20.36 -33.56
C LYS A 380 -13.88 -19.47 -34.50
N SER A 381 -12.94 -18.69 -33.96
CA SER A 381 -12.05 -17.80 -34.70
C SER A 381 -10.63 -17.92 -34.12
N LEU A 382 -9.63 -17.96 -35.00
CA LEU A 382 -8.22 -18.08 -34.65
C LEU A 382 -7.44 -16.95 -35.31
N ILE A 383 -6.80 -16.10 -34.50
CA ILE A 383 -6.19 -14.85 -34.97
C ILE A 383 -4.75 -14.74 -34.45
N GLY A 384 -3.80 -14.59 -35.38
CA GLY A 384 -2.39 -14.39 -35.05
C GLY A 384 -1.97 -12.92 -35.10
N PHE A 385 -1.22 -12.48 -34.10
CA PHE A 385 -0.59 -11.17 -34.05
C PHE A 385 0.93 -11.31 -34.27
N SER A 386 1.48 -10.54 -35.20
CA SER A 386 2.92 -10.45 -35.43
C SER A 386 3.49 -9.32 -34.58
N THR A 387 3.96 -9.65 -33.38
CA THR A 387 4.48 -8.68 -32.41
C THR A 387 5.85 -9.11 -31.90
N LYS A 388 6.70 -8.14 -31.57
CA LYS A 388 8.00 -8.39 -30.95
C LYS A 388 8.21 -7.47 -29.76
N THR A 389 8.92 -7.97 -28.76
CA THR A 389 9.45 -7.18 -27.65
C THR A 389 10.54 -6.24 -28.16
N MET A 390 10.63 -5.05 -27.58
CA MET A 390 11.69 -4.11 -27.88
C MET A 390 12.99 -4.52 -27.18
N GLN A 391 14.13 -4.15 -27.76
CA GLN A 391 15.44 -4.36 -27.14
C GLN A 391 15.75 -3.25 -26.13
N SER A 392 16.56 -3.57 -25.12
CA SER A 392 17.06 -2.55 -24.18
C SER A 392 18.20 -1.75 -24.80
N PHE A 393 18.19 -0.44 -24.60
CA PHE A 393 19.23 0.48 -25.07
C PHE A 393 20.25 0.80 -23.97
N HIS A 394 20.07 0.28 -22.74
CA HIS A 394 21.03 0.38 -21.64
C HIS A 394 21.54 1.81 -21.34
N SER A 395 20.67 2.82 -21.41
CA SER A 395 21.04 4.24 -21.25
C SER A 395 22.01 4.79 -22.30
N ASN A 396 22.20 4.08 -23.41
CA ASN A 396 23.04 4.52 -24.52
C ASN A 396 22.20 5.24 -25.58
N VAL A 397 22.24 6.57 -25.57
CA VAL A 397 21.49 7.43 -26.50
C VAL A 397 21.98 7.26 -27.94
N ASP A 398 23.26 6.97 -28.17
CA ASP A 398 23.79 6.73 -29.52
C ASP A 398 23.18 5.46 -30.13
N LEU A 399 23.10 4.38 -29.34
CA LEU A 399 22.47 3.13 -29.79
C LEU A 399 20.97 3.32 -30.07
N LEU A 400 20.27 4.06 -29.20
CA LEU A 400 18.88 4.43 -29.42
C LEU A 400 18.72 5.24 -30.73
N LYS A 401 19.62 6.20 -30.97
CA LYS A 401 19.60 7.03 -32.17
C LYS A 401 19.79 6.21 -33.45
N GLU A 402 20.73 5.27 -33.48
CA GLU A 402 20.94 4.34 -34.60
C GLU A 402 19.68 3.53 -34.91
N GLU A 403 19.01 2.99 -33.88
CA GLU A 403 17.78 2.23 -34.06
C GLU A 403 16.61 3.11 -34.53
N LEU A 404 16.48 4.33 -33.99
CA LEU A 404 15.47 5.29 -34.42
C LEU A 404 15.67 5.74 -35.87
N GLU A 405 16.92 5.90 -36.33
CA GLU A 405 17.23 6.18 -37.75
C GLU A 405 16.77 5.03 -38.65
N HIS A 406 17.00 3.79 -38.23
CA HIS A 406 16.54 2.61 -38.95
C HIS A 406 15.01 2.51 -39.00
N TYR A 407 14.33 2.75 -37.89
CA TYR A 407 12.87 2.83 -37.83
C TYR A 407 12.33 3.92 -38.77
N LYS A 408 12.93 5.11 -38.73
CA LYS A 408 12.56 6.23 -39.58
C LYS A 408 12.78 5.92 -41.07
N TYR A 409 13.89 5.28 -41.42
CA TYR A 409 14.15 4.85 -42.81
C TYR A 409 13.11 3.83 -43.29
N ARG A 410 12.70 2.91 -42.42
CA ARG A 410 11.74 1.85 -42.75
C ARG A 410 10.28 2.31 -42.81
N GLY A 411 9.95 3.52 -42.40
CA GLY A 411 8.55 3.99 -42.41
C GLY A 411 7.83 3.94 -41.07
N TYR A 412 8.54 3.65 -39.96
CA TYR A 412 7.89 3.39 -38.68
C TYR A 412 7.29 4.65 -38.07
N LYS A 413 6.24 4.42 -37.28
CA LYS A 413 5.67 5.35 -36.32
C LYS A 413 6.21 4.94 -34.95
N VAL A 414 6.90 5.83 -34.25
CA VAL A 414 7.57 5.48 -32.97
C VAL A 414 7.06 6.37 -31.85
N ILE A 415 6.69 5.75 -30.73
CA ILE A 415 6.31 6.44 -29.49
C ILE A 415 7.26 6.02 -28.38
N ILE A 416 7.87 6.98 -27.70
CA ILE A 416 8.81 6.76 -26.60
C ILE A 416 8.19 7.29 -25.32
N PHE A 417 8.06 6.42 -24.32
CA PHE A 417 7.70 6.81 -22.97
C PHE A 417 8.95 7.26 -22.21
N SER A 418 8.87 8.42 -21.57
CA SER A 418 10.03 9.06 -20.93
C SER A 418 10.02 9.05 -19.40
N GLY A 419 8.97 8.48 -18.79
CA GLY A 419 8.70 8.52 -17.35
C GLY A 419 8.17 9.89 -16.94
N THR A 420 9.04 10.89 -16.92
CA THR A 420 8.72 12.27 -16.52
C THR A 420 8.86 13.25 -17.69
N GLU A 421 8.14 14.37 -17.60
CA GLU A 421 8.23 15.46 -18.59
C GLU A 421 9.65 15.99 -18.75
N GLU A 422 10.38 16.19 -17.64
CA GLU A 422 11.75 16.68 -17.67
C GLU A 422 12.69 15.72 -18.40
N ARG A 423 12.55 14.40 -18.16
CA ARG A 423 13.35 13.38 -18.87
C ARG A 423 13.01 13.36 -20.36
N GLY A 424 11.74 13.52 -20.71
CA GLY A 424 11.28 13.57 -22.10
C GLY A 424 11.86 14.76 -22.87
N LYS A 425 11.84 15.96 -22.28
CA LYS A 425 12.42 17.17 -22.88
C LYS A 425 13.94 17.04 -23.05
N ARG A 426 14.66 16.53 -22.04
CA ARG A 426 16.10 16.27 -22.14
C ARG A 426 16.45 15.25 -23.23
N LEU A 427 15.65 14.19 -23.37
CA LEU A 427 15.84 13.20 -24.43
C LEU A 427 15.61 13.81 -25.82
N GLN A 428 14.61 14.68 -25.96
CA GLN A 428 14.37 15.43 -27.18
C GLN A 428 15.58 16.28 -27.56
N ASP A 429 16.11 17.07 -26.63
CA ASP A 429 17.28 17.93 -26.86
C ASP A 429 18.51 17.08 -27.25
N SER A 430 18.75 15.99 -26.53
CA SER A 430 19.88 15.07 -26.80
C SER A 430 19.79 14.45 -28.20
N LEU A 431 18.60 14.00 -28.62
CA LEU A 431 18.40 13.45 -29.96
C LEU A 431 18.54 14.54 -31.04
N MET A 432 18.10 15.76 -30.75
CA MET A 432 18.22 16.90 -31.66
C MET A 432 19.69 17.29 -31.89
N ASP A 433 20.51 17.30 -30.83
CA ASP A 433 21.96 17.53 -30.91
C ASP A 433 22.67 16.45 -31.74
N LEU A 434 22.18 15.21 -31.69
CA LEU A 434 22.65 14.09 -32.53
C LEU A 434 22.09 14.12 -33.97
N GLY A 435 21.29 15.13 -34.32
CA GLY A 435 20.73 15.32 -35.66
C GLY A 435 19.42 14.56 -35.94
N LEU A 436 18.80 13.96 -34.92
CA LEU A 436 17.53 13.23 -35.03
C LEU A 436 16.36 14.08 -34.53
N VAL A 437 15.41 14.36 -35.42
CA VAL A 437 14.19 15.11 -35.07
C VAL A 437 13.20 14.19 -34.36
N ALA A 438 13.00 14.42 -33.06
CA ALA A 438 11.93 13.88 -32.25
C ALA A 438 11.06 15.03 -31.69
N THR A 439 9.76 14.78 -31.51
CA THR A 439 8.81 15.78 -30.99
C THR A 439 8.31 15.36 -29.62
N TYR A 440 8.51 16.21 -28.61
CA TYR A 440 7.87 16.03 -27.31
C TYR A 440 6.37 16.37 -27.39
N VAL A 441 5.58 15.55 -26.72
CA VAL A 441 4.13 15.50 -26.80
C VAL A 441 3.57 15.34 -25.40
N GLU A 442 2.79 16.31 -24.94
CA GLU A 442 2.17 16.28 -23.60
C GLU A 442 0.94 15.36 -23.53
N ASP A 443 0.20 15.21 -24.63
CA ASP A 443 -1.07 14.47 -24.69
C ASP A 443 -1.16 13.43 -25.83
N GLY A 444 -2.00 12.41 -25.65
CA GLY A 444 -2.20 11.34 -26.64
C GLY A 444 -3.11 11.68 -27.82
N TYR A 445 -3.78 12.83 -27.82
CA TYR A 445 -4.89 13.16 -28.71
C TYR A 445 -4.47 13.81 -30.04
N ARG A 446 -3.56 13.17 -30.75
CA ARG A 446 -3.02 13.63 -32.03
C ARG A 446 -2.80 12.47 -33.00
N GLU A 447 -2.63 12.76 -34.28
CA GLU A 447 -2.24 11.75 -35.26
C GLU A 447 -0.71 11.62 -35.37
N ILE A 448 -0.22 10.39 -35.40
CA ILE A 448 1.17 10.07 -35.72
C ILE A 448 1.30 9.55 -37.17
N LYS A 449 2.10 10.26 -37.96
CA LYS A 449 2.42 9.95 -39.36
C LYS A 449 3.68 9.09 -39.46
N SER A 450 3.85 8.43 -40.59
CA SER A 450 5.07 7.65 -40.86
C SER A 450 6.32 8.52 -40.77
N ASN A 451 7.43 7.94 -40.28
CA ASN A 451 8.72 8.59 -40.07
C ASN A 451 8.75 9.60 -38.91
N GLN A 452 7.71 9.62 -38.06
CA GLN A 452 7.67 10.47 -36.87
C GLN A 452 8.05 9.67 -35.61
N VAL A 453 8.79 10.35 -34.73
CA VAL A 453 9.16 9.88 -33.40
C VAL A 453 8.58 10.85 -32.39
N PHE A 454 7.65 10.38 -31.57
CA PHE A 454 7.05 11.15 -30.48
C PHE A 454 7.59 10.69 -29.13
N ILE A 455 7.83 11.66 -28.25
CA ILE A 455 8.23 11.42 -26.86
C ILE A 455 7.10 11.91 -25.97
N THR A 456 6.58 11.05 -25.10
CA THR A 456 5.46 11.34 -24.20
C THR A 456 5.86 11.09 -22.75
N PRO A 457 5.29 11.80 -21.76
CA PRO A 457 5.45 11.42 -20.36
C PRO A 457 4.73 10.09 -20.09
N GLY A 458 5.00 9.49 -18.92
CA GLY A 458 4.47 8.19 -18.53
C GLY A 458 5.46 7.04 -18.75
N SER A 459 5.08 5.85 -18.30
CA SER A 459 5.88 4.63 -18.34
C SER A 459 5.02 3.47 -18.78
N ILE A 460 5.61 2.53 -19.53
CA ILE A 460 5.00 1.23 -19.81
C ILE A 460 5.99 0.16 -19.39
N GLY A 461 5.51 -0.97 -18.93
CA GLY A 461 6.33 -2.03 -18.36
C GLY A 461 7.31 -2.68 -19.36
N GLY A 462 7.11 -2.49 -20.66
CA GLY A 462 8.06 -2.90 -21.70
C GLY A 462 7.62 -2.42 -23.08
N GLY A 463 8.58 -2.15 -23.96
CA GLY A 463 8.33 -1.73 -25.33
C GLY A 463 8.02 -2.91 -26.25
N PHE A 464 7.36 -2.62 -27.36
CA PHE A 464 6.95 -3.61 -28.34
C PHE A 464 6.78 -2.99 -29.74
N GLU A 465 6.88 -3.83 -30.78
CA GLU A 465 6.61 -3.42 -32.17
C GLU A 465 5.56 -4.31 -32.85
N TYR A 466 4.70 -3.67 -33.65
CA TYR A 466 3.84 -4.30 -34.65
C TYR A 466 4.50 -4.18 -36.01
N THR A 467 5.07 -5.27 -36.51
CA THR A 467 5.82 -5.29 -37.78
C THR A 467 4.94 -4.94 -38.98
N ASP A 468 3.69 -5.41 -38.98
CA ASP A 468 2.80 -5.36 -40.14
C ASP A 468 2.29 -3.95 -40.44
N ILE A 469 2.19 -3.11 -39.40
CA ILE A 469 1.80 -1.70 -39.50
C ILE A 469 2.95 -0.73 -39.23
N LYS A 470 4.16 -1.25 -39.02
CA LYS A 470 5.38 -0.48 -38.72
C LYS A 470 5.16 0.51 -37.58
N PHE A 471 4.70 0.00 -36.43
CA PHE A 471 4.36 0.81 -35.28
C PHE A 471 5.07 0.28 -34.04
N ALA A 472 5.83 1.14 -33.37
CA ALA A 472 6.70 0.76 -32.26
C ALA A 472 6.49 1.65 -31.04
N PHE A 473 6.55 1.02 -29.87
CA PHE A 473 6.55 1.64 -28.57
C PHE A 473 7.86 1.30 -27.87
N ILE A 474 8.50 2.30 -27.28
CA ILE A 474 9.71 2.15 -26.48
C ILE A 474 9.40 2.62 -25.07
N SER A 475 9.72 1.79 -24.09
CA SER A 475 9.53 2.12 -22.67
C SER A 475 10.65 3.02 -22.14
N ASP A 476 10.38 3.73 -21.05
CA ASP A 476 11.41 4.47 -20.32
C ASP A 476 12.49 3.53 -19.76
N GLY A 477 12.11 2.31 -19.37
CA GLY A 477 13.04 1.29 -18.88
C GLY A 477 14.05 0.82 -19.94
N GLU A 478 13.66 0.79 -21.22
CA GLU A 478 14.58 0.47 -22.32
C GLU A 478 15.51 1.63 -22.64
N VAL A 479 15.01 2.87 -22.56
CA VAL A 479 15.80 4.07 -22.85
C VAL A 479 16.79 4.37 -21.73
N PHE A 480 16.36 4.35 -20.47
CA PHE A 480 17.12 4.83 -19.32
C PHE A 480 17.58 3.74 -18.34
N GLY A 481 17.32 2.46 -18.63
CA GLY A 481 17.57 1.36 -17.69
C GLY A 481 16.50 1.26 -16.60
N SER A 482 16.66 0.29 -15.68
CA SER A 482 15.61 -0.17 -14.75
C SER A 482 14.92 0.95 -13.96
N SER A 483 13.80 1.43 -14.48
CA SER A 483 12.83 2.23 -13.73
C SER A 483 12.00 1.31 -12.85
N LYS A 484 11.84 1.67 -11.57
CA LYS A 484 10.85 1.06 -10.68
C LYS A 484 9.71 2.05 -10.48
N GLU A 485 8.50 1.51 -10.52
CA GLU A 485 7.20 2.18 -10.42
C GLU A 485 7.19 3.43 -9.52
N THR A 486 6.77 4.56 -10.08
CA THR A 486 6.46 5.78 -9.33
C THR A 486 5.05 5.65 -8.72
N ARG A 487 4.94 5.42 -7.41
CA ARG A 487 3.68 5.63 -6.70
C ARG A 487 3.46 7.13 -6.51
N ARG A 488 2.47 7.72 -7.19
CA ARG A 488 1.95 9.05 -6.81
C ARG A 488 1.27 8.91 -5.44
N ARG A 489 1.82 9.55 -4.41
CA ARG A 489 1.14 9.70 -3.12
C ARG A 489 0.16 10.87 -3.19
N LYS A 490 -1.09 10.64 -2.75
CA LYS A 490 -1.99 11.73 -2.35
C LYS A 490 -1.32 12.52 -1.21
N ARG A 491 -1.32 13.85 -1.31
CA ARG A 491 -0.81 14.75 -0.26
C ARG A 491 -1.66 14.57 1.00
N LYS A 492 -1.11 13.95 2.06
CA LYS A 492 -1.61 14.19 3.42
C LYS A 492 -1.12 15.57 3.85
N ALA A 493 -2.06 16.45 4.17
CA ALA A 493 -1.73 17.72 4.82
C ALA A 493 -1.01 17.43 6.15
N LYS A 494 0.11 18.10 6.37
CA LYS A 494 0.86 18.08 7.63
C LYS A 494 0.02 18.75 8.72
N GLY A 495 -0.46 17.93 9.65
CA GLY A 495 -0.84 18.35 11.00
C GLY A 495 -0.13 17.42 11.97
N ASP A 496 1.11 17.76 12.36
CA ASP A 496 1.74 17.17 13.54
C ASP A 496 1.07 17.81 14.77
N THR A 497 -0.06 17.24 15.18
CA THR A 497 -0.59 17.36 16.53
C THR A 497 -0.98 15.96 16.95
N ILE A 498 -0.18 15.37 17.83
CA ILE A 498 -0.57 14.15 18.55
C ILE A 498 -1.73 14.57 19.46
N ASP A 499 -2.97 14.33 19.03
CA ASP A 499 -4.14 14.55 19.87
C ASP A 499 -4.21 13.43 20.92
N TYR A 500 -4.19 13.84 22.19
CA TYR A 500 -4.05 12.97 23.37
C TYR A 500 -5.39 12.68 24.10
N THR A 501 -6.52 12.62 23.39
CA THR A 501 -7.84 12.43 24.03
C THR A 501 -8.64 11.25 23.51
N ASP A 502 -8.11 10.04 23.73
CA ASP A 502 -8.87 8.78 23.74
C ASP A 502 -8.80 8.15 25.15
N LEU A 503 -9.54 8.70 26.10
CA LEU A 503 -9.70 8.14 27.45
C LEU A 503 -11.05 7.43 27.57
N ASN A 504 -11.04 6.10 27.55
CA ASN A 504 -12.22 5.28 27.77
C ASN A 504 -12.36 4.91 29.25
N ILE A 505 -13.60 4.77 29.73
CA ILE A 505 -13.86 4.31 31.11
C ILE A 505 -13.19 2.95 31.29
N GLY A 506 -12.36 2.84 32.33
CA GLY A 506 -11.56 1.65 32.61
C GLY A 506 -10.10 1.73 32.17
N ASP A 507 -9.71 2.73 31.38
CA ASP A 507 -8.31 2.97 31.02
C ASP A 507 -7.46 3.29 32.25
N TYR A 508 -6.20 2.86 32.23
CA TYR A 508 -5.24 3.25 33.26
C TYR A 508 -4.72 4.65 32.97
N VAL A 509 -4.71 5.51 33.99
CA VAL A 509 -4.26 6.90 33.90
C VAL A 509 -3.22 7.20 34.98
N VAL A 510 -2.24 8.02 34.66
CA VAL A 510 -1.22 8.50 35.59
C VAL A 510 -1.57 9.92 36.00
N HIS A 511 -1.86 10.12 37.27
CA HIS A 511 -1.93 11.45 37.86
C HIS A 511 -0.56 11.84 38.40
N GLU A 512 -0.05 13.04 38.07
CA GLU A 512 1.32 13.45 38.38
C GLU A 512 1.69 13.29 39.88
N ASN A 513 0.73 13.59 40.76
CA ASN A 513 0.91 13.55 42.22
C ASN A 513 0.52 12.23 42.89
N HIS A 514 -0.42 11.46 42.33
CA HIS A 514 -1.07 10.34 43.01
C HIS A 514 -0.76 8.98 42.36
N GLY A 515 -0.14 8.98 41.19
CA GLY A 515 0.28 7.78 40.48
C GLY A 515 -0.82 7.17 39.62
N ILE A 516 -0.66 5.88 39.32
CA ILE A 516 -1.50 5.13 38.38
C ILE A 516 -2.85 4.81 39.04
N GLY A 517 -3.91 5.33 38.46
CA GLY A 517 -5.31 5.06 38.77
C GLY A 517 -6.05 4.50 37.55
N GLN A 518 -7.33 4.20 37.72
CA GLN A 518 -8.23 3.77 36.65
C GLN A 518 -9.28 4.86 36.39
N TYR A 519 -9.45 5.26 35.14
CA TYR A 519 -10.38 6.31 34.77
C TYR A 519 -11.84 5.86 34.94
N GLY A 520 -12.62 6.63 35.70
CA GLY A 520 -14.01 6.36 36.07
C GLY A 520 -15.05 7.21 35.33
N GLY A 521 -14.63 8.06 34.38
CA GLY A 521 -15.52 8.95 33.65
C GLY A 521 -15.59 10.37 34.22
N ILE A 522 -16.57 11.14 33.74
CA ILE A 522 -16.84 12.51 34.20
C ILE A 522 -18.07 12.46 35.12
N GLU A 523 -17.95 13.01 36.33
CA GLU A 523 -19.05 13.15 37.30
C GLU A 523 -19.32 14.64 37.56
N GLN A 524 -20.59 15.04 37.60
CA GLN A 524 -21.00 16.39 37.99
C GLN A 524 -21.09 16.53 39.51
N LEU A 525 -20.32 17.45 40.08
CA LEU A 525 -20.34 17.74 41.50
C LEU A 525 -20.85 19.16 41.75
N ASN A 526 -21.82 19.28 42.66
CA ASN A 526 -22.31 20.56 43.15
C ASN A 526 -21.59 20.91 44.45
N ILE A 527 -20.66 21.87 44.37
CA ILE A 527 -19.89 22.35 45.53
C ILE A 527 -20.24 23.82 45.73
N GLN A 528 -20.82 24.15 46.89
CA GLN A 528 -21.20 25.52 47.26
C GLN A 528 -22.13 26.23 46.25
N GLY A 529 -23.01 25.49 45.58
CA GLY A 529 -24.02 26.04 44.66
C GLY A 529 -23.54 26.23 43.22
N VAL A 530 -22.30 25.84 42.91
CA VAL A 530 -21.77 25.84 41.54
C VAL A 530 -21.62 24.39 41.07
N ILE A 531 -22.29 24.05 39.98
CA ILE A 531 -22.16 22.75 39.31
C ILE A 531 -20.90 22.80 38.45
N LYS A 532 -19.96 21.90 38.70
CA LYS A 532 -18.76 21.72 37.88
C LYS A 532 -18.56 20.24 37.58
N ASP A 533 -18.02 19.99 36.40
CA ASP A 533 -17.63 18.66 35.94
C ASP A 533 -16.25 18.29 36.52
N TYR A 534 -16.13 17.07 37.01
CA TYR A 534 -14.88 16.50 37.53
C TYR A 534 -14.60 15.16 36.86
N LEU A 535 -13.33 14.90 36.56
CA LEU A 535 -12.82 13.60 36.15
C LEU A 535 -12.67 12.70 37.39
N THR A 536 -13.30 11.54 37.37
CA THR A 536 -13.18 10.55 38.44
C THR A 536 -12.07 9.56 38.15
N ILE A 537 -11.16 9.35 39.10
CA ILE A 537 -10.09 8.34 39.01
C ILE A 537 -10.17 7.41 40.22
N HIS A 538 -10.27 6.11 39.96
CA HIS A 538 -10.29 5.06 40.96
C HIS A 538 -8.88 4.60 41.29
N TYR A 539 -8.57 4.54 42.58
CA TYR A 539 -7.33 4.01 43.13
C TYR A 539 -7.57 2.73 43.93
N ARG A 540 -6.50 2.02 44.24
CA ARG A 540 -6.56 0.72 44.93
C ARG A 540 -7.14 0.90 46.34
N GLY A 541 -8.19 0.14 46.65
CA GLY A 541 -8.86 0.19 47.96
C GLY A 541 -10.20 0.94 47.96
N ASN A 542 -10.84 1.12 46.80
CA ASN A 542 -12.05 1.93 46.59
C ASN A 542 -11.88 3.44 46.84
N ASP A 543 -10.65 3.93 46.90
CA ASP A 543 -10.38 5.36 47.00
C ASP A 543 -10.67 6.04 45.64
N LYS A 544 -11.41 7.16 45.64
CA LYS A 544 -11.69 7.97 44.45
C LYS A 544 -11.00 9.33 44.54
N LEU A 545 -10.43 9.79 43.42
CA LEU A 545 -9.94 11.16 43.24
C LEU A 545 -10.81 11.88 42.22
N TYR A 546 -11.30 13.06 42.58
CA TYR A 546 -12.02 13.96 41.67
C TYR A 546 -11.06 15.06 41.22
N VAL A 547 -10.79 15.12 39.93
CA VAL A 547 -9.88 16.10 39.33
C VAL A 547 -10.72 17.08 38.50
N PRO A 548 -10.70 18.39 38.80
CA PRO A 548 -11.37 19.39 37.99
C PRO A 548 -10.94 19.30 36.51
N ILE A 549 -11.85 19.54 35.56
CA ILE A 549 -11.51 19.52 34.12
C ILE A 549 -10.38 20.52 33.77
N ASP A 550 -10.32 21.67 34.45
CA ASP A 550 -9.25 22.65 34.29
C ASP A 550 -7.86 22.13 34.74
N GLN A 551 -7.80 21.02 35.46
CA GLN A 551 -6.57 20.33 35.90
C GLN A 551 -6.32 19.02 35.14
N MET A 552 -6.98 18.82 34.00
CA MET A 552 -6.79 17.63 33.15
C MET A 552 -5.33 17.46 32.69
N ASN A 553 -4.57 18.55 32.59
CA ASN A 553 -3.15 18.54 32.27
C ASN A 553 -2.27 17.74 33.26
N LEU A 554 -2.76 17.45 34.46
CA LEU A 554 -2.08 16.61 35.46
C LEU A 554 -2.28 15.11 35.24
N ILE A 555 -3.13 14.73 34.29
CA ILE A 555 -3.52 13.36 34.00
C ILE A 555 -3.03 12.97 32.60
N GLN A 556 -2.40 11.80 32.51
CA GLN A 556 -1.94 11.22 31.24
C GLN A 556 -2.39 9.76 31.14
N LYS A 557 -2.75 9.29 29.94
CA LYS A 557 -3.03 7.87 29.72
C LYS A 557 -1.77 7.04 29.99
N TYR A 558 -1.89 5.97 30.77
CA TYR A 558 -0.78 5.07 31.03
C TYR A 558 -0.50 4.20 29.80
N VAL A 559 0.72 4.29 29.28
CA VAL A 559 1.21 3.46 28.17
C VAL A 559 2.31 2.53 28.70
N GLY A 560 2.04 1.23 28.71
CA GLY A 560 2.97 0.19 29.17
C GLY A 560 3.41 -0.76 28.06
N ALA A 561 4.34 -1.68 28.34
CA ALA A 561 4.69 -2.75 27.41
C ALA A 561 3.49 -3.72 27.24
N ASP A 562 3.18 -4.08 25.99
CA ASP A 562 1.99 -4.85 25.61
C ASP A 562 1.77 -6.08 26.52
N GLY A 563 0.55 -6.17 27.06
CA GLY A 563 0.08 -7.33 27.83
C GLY A 563 0.28 -7.29 29.36
N ILE A 564 0.99 -6.30 29.92
CA ILE A 564 1.22 -6.21 31.37
C ILE A 564 0.31 -5.16 32.02
N ARG A 565 -0.68 -5.60 32.82
CA ARG A 565 -1.55 -4.70 33.59
C ARG A 565 -0.75 -4.00 34.70
N PRO A 566 -0.78 -2.65 34.79
CA PRO A 566 -0.04 -1.92 35.81
C PRO A 566 -0.65 -2.11 37.19
N LYS A 567 0.18 -1.97 38.23
CA LYS A 567 -0.27 -1.97 39.62
C LYS A 567 -0.87 -0.61 39.96
N ILE A 568 -2.18 -0.56 40.24
CA ILE A 568 -2.88 0.64 40.70
C ILE A 568 -2.30 1.10 42.05
N ASN A 569 -1.98 2.39 42.15
CA ASN A 569 -1.45 3.00 43.36
C ASN A 569 -2.55 3.20 44.41
N LYS A 570 -2.16 3.49 45.67
CA LYS A 570 -3.09 3.86 46.74
C LYS A 570 -2.96 5.36 47.01
N LEU A 571 -4.10 6.06 47.18
CA LEU A 571 -4.13 7.47 47.53
C LEU A 571 -3.37 7.73 48.85
N SER A 572 -2.61 8.82 48.89
CA SER A 572 -1.77 9.23 50.05
C SER A 572 -0.65 8.26 50.46
N SER A 573 -0.26 7.30 49.61
CA SER A 573 0.88 6.41 49.84
C SER A 573 2.22 7.03 49.38
N PRO A 574 3.32 6.91 50.14
CA PRO A 574 4.65 7.37 49.71
C PRO A 574 5.27 6.50 48.59
N GLU A 575 4.59 5.43 48.17
CA GLU A 575 5.05 4.55 47.08
C GLU A 575 5.32 5.31 45.78
N TRP A 576 4.40 6.20 45.36
CA TRP A 576 4.53 6.96 44.12
C TRP A 576 5.71 7.95 44.19
N ALA A 577 5.88 8.64 45.32
CA ALA A 577 7.01 9.54 45.54
C ALA A 577 8.36 8.80 45.44
N ARG A 578 8.48 7.59 45.99
CA ARG A 578 9.70 6.76 45.85
C ARG A 578 9.92 6.27 44.42
N VAL A 579 8.85 6.01 43.67
CA VAL A 579 8.94 5.65 42.25
C VAL A 579 9.40 6.86 41.43
N LYS A 580 8.81 8.05 41.66
CA LYS A 580 9.22 9.32 41.03
C LYS A 580 10.68 9.64 41.34
N GLN A 581 11.13 9.45 42.59
CA GLN A 581 12.53 9.68 42.98
C GLN A 581 13.51 8.69 42.33
N ARG A 582 13.16 7.39 42.26
CA ARG A 582 13.99 6.38 41.57
C ARG A 582 14.05 6.63 40.06
N ALA A 583 12.92 6.97 39.45
CA ALA A 583 12.85 7.35 38.04
C ALA A 583 13.68 8.61 37.78
N LYS A 584 13.54 9.64 38.62
CA LYS A 584 14.34 10.88 38.55
C LYS A 584 15.83 10.58 38.62
N LYS A 585 16.27 9.78 39.59
CA LYS A 585 17.69 9.39 39.70
C LYS A 585 18.18 8.63 38.47
N ALA A 586 17.40 7.68 37.95
CA ALA A 586 17.76 6.96 36.72
C ALA A 586 17.82 7.88 35.48
N VAL A 587 16.98 8.91 35.44
CA VAL A 587 17.01 9.95 34.39
C VAL A 587 18.22 10.87 34.57
N GLU A 588 18.56 11.27 35.80
CA GLU A 588 19.75 12.06 36.12
C GLU A 588 21.04 11.32 35.77
N ASP A 589 21.17 10.05 36.15
CA ASP A 589 22.33 9.20 35.81
C ASP A 589 22.46 9.06 34.28
N LEU A 590 21.35 8.84 33.56
CA LEU A 590 21.33 8.75 32.10
C LEU A 590 21.67 10.09 31.43
N ALA A 591 21.17 11.21 31.96
CA ALA A 591 21.49 12.55 31.46
C ALA A 591 22.96 12.90 31.68
N LYS A 592 23.54 12.50 32.82
CA LYS A 592 24.96 12.67 33.11
C LYS A 592 25.83 11.89 32.12
N ASP A 593 25.53 10.61 31.89
CA ASP A 593 26.25 9.78 30.91
C ASP A 593 26.20 10.38 29.49
N LEU A 594 25.07 10.98 29.11
CA LEU A 594 24.91 11.64 27.81
C LEU A 594 25.68 12.96 27.74
N LEU A 595 25.58 13.80 28.77
CA LEU A 595 26.34 15.06 28.84
C LEU A 595 27.84 14.81 28.76
N GLU A 596 28.35 13.77 29.43
CA GLU A 596 29.76 13.38 29.34
C GLU A 596 30.15 12.94 27.91
N LEU A 597 29.28 12.21 27.20
CA LEU A 597 29.51 11.83 25.79
C LEU A 597 29.52 13.05 24.86
N TYR A 598 28.55 13.96 24.98
CA TYR A 598 28.46 15.14 24.13
C TYR A 598 29.54 16.18 24.44
N ALA A 599 29.91 16.37 25.72
CA ALA A 599 31.03 17.23 26.09
C ALA A 599 32.35 16.73 25.47
N LYS A 600 32.59 15.41 25.49
CA LYS A 600 33.74 14.83 24.78
C LYS A 600 33.69 15.07 23.27
N ARG A 601 32.52 14.88 22.64
CA ARG A 601 32.33 15.09 21.19
C ARG A 601 32.45 16.55 20.76
N GLU A 602 32.04 17.50 21.59
CA GLU A 602 32.22 18.93 21.32
C GLU A 602 33.68 19.36 21.33
N THR A 603 34.49 18.74 22.20
CA THR A 603 35.94 19.00 22.29
C THR A 603 36.76 18.21 21.28
N SER A 604 36.21 17.13 20.72
CA SER A 604 36.89 16.30 19.73
C SER A 604 36.80 16.91 18.33
N LYS A 605 37.92 16.94 17.60
CA LYS A 605 37.93 17.35 16.20
C LYS A 605 37.50 16.17 15.34
N GLY A 606 36.35 16.30 14.69
CA GLY A 606 35.87 15.34 13.69
C GLY A 606 36.58 15.50 12.35
N PHE A 607 36.21 14.65 11.39
CA PHE A 607 36.61 14.80 10.00
C PHE A 607 35.54 15.58 9.25
N ALA A 608 35.87 16.77 8.76
CA ALA A 608 34.97 17.54 7.91
C ALA A 608 35.06 17.01 6.48
N PHE A 609 33.99 16.38 6.01
CA PHE A 609 33.88 15.89 4.64
C PHE A 609 33.83 17.06 3.64
N SER A 610 34.32 16.81 2.42
CA SER A 610 34.32 17.78 1.33
C SER A 610 32.93 17.94 0.71
N SER A 611 32.71 19.05 0.00
CA SER A 611 31.46 19.27 -0.74
C SER A 611 31.24 18.21 -1.81
N ASP A 612 29.97 17.98 -2.18
CA ASP A 612 29.59 16.94 -3.13
C ASP A 612 30.35 17.02 -4.47
N THR A 613 30.82 15.86 -4.92
CA THR A 613 31.52 15.70 -6.20
C THR A 613 30.54 15.46 -7.36
N VAL A 614 31.03 15.49 -8.60
CA VAL A 614 30.23 15.12 -9.78
C VAL A 614 29.72 13.68 -9.68
N TRP A 615 30.55 12.76 -9.14
CA TRP A 615 30.14 11.38 -8.91
C TRP A 615 29.05 11.24 -7.84
N GLN A 616 29.06 12.09 -6.80
CA GLN A 616 27.97 12.13 -5.82
C GLN A 616 26.64 12.47 -6.52
N ARG A 617 26.63 13.48 -7.40
CA ARG A 617 25.41 13.85 -8.14
C ARG A 617 24.95 12.75 -9.08
N GLN A 618 25.87 12.13 -9.82
CA GLN A 618 25.54 10.99 -10.68
C GLN A 618 24.98 9.80 -9.90
N PHE A 619 25.54 9.50 -8.72
CA PHE A 619 25.02 8.47 -7.83
C PHE A 619 23.60 8.79 -7.35
N GLU A 620 23.33 10.05 -7.02
CA GLU A 620 22.01 10.52 -6.60
C GLU A 620 21.00 10.50 -7.75
N ASP A 621 21.37 10.98 -8.92
CA ASP A 621 20.54 11.00 -10.14
C ASP A 621 20.23 9.58 -10.64
N SER A 622 21.09 8.60 -10.35
CA SER A 622 20.86 7.18 -10.64
C SER A 622 19.77 6.55 -9.76
N PHE A 623 19.29 7.24 -8.73
CA PHE A 623 18.23 6.72 -7.88
C PHE A 623 16.92 6.62 -8.67
N PRO A 624 16.30 5.44 -8.76
CA PRO A 624 15.17 5.22 -9.68
C PRO A 624 13.83 5.77 -9.15
N TYR A 625 13.79 6.33 -7.94
CA TYR A 625 12.57 6.84 -7.30
C TYR A 625 12.66 8.33 -7.05
N GLN A 626 11.53 9.03 -7.12
CA GLN A 626 11.46 10.43 -6.71
C GLN A 626 11.55 10.56 -5.19
N GLU A 627 12.48 11.38 -4.70
CA GLU A 627 12.63 11.65 -3.29
C GLU A 627 11.47 12.50 -2.75
N THR A 628 11.02 12.16 -1.55
CA THR A 628 10.07 13.00 -0.81
C THR A 628 10.73 14.24 -0.25
N GLU A 629 9.98 15.32 -0.01
CA GLU A 629 10.50 16.53 0.66
C GLU A 629 11.21 16.22 1.99
N ALA A 630 10.69 15.26 2.75
CA ALA A 630 11.31 14.81 4.00
C ALA A 630 12.68 14.15 3.76
N GLN A 631 12.80 13.32 2.73
CA GLN A 631 14.08 12.71 2.36
C GLN A 631 15.08 13.76 1.87
N ILE A 632 14.66 14.69 1.00
CA ILE A 632 15.54 15.77 0.49
C ILE A 632 16.10 16.56 1.67
N ARG A 633 15.23 17.03 2.57
CA ARG A 633 15.64 17.75 3.78
C ARG A 633 16.60 16.92 4.64
N SER A 634 16.29 15.66 4.93
CA SER A 634 17.16 14.80 5.75
C SER A 634 18.53 14.56 5.10
N ILE A 635 18.59 14.40 3.78
CA ILE A 635 19.84 14.23 3.03
C ILE A 635 20.69 15.50 3.15
N GLU A 636 20.10 16.68 2.94
CA GLU A 636 20.80 17.97 3.06
C GLU A 636 21.34 18.19 4.48
N GLU A 637 20.52 17.92 5.50
CA GLU A 637 20.91 18.05 6.90
C GLU A 637 22.07 17.11 7.26
N ILE A 638 22.00 15.83 6.86
CA ILE A 638 23.07 14.85 7.09
C ILE A 638 24.37 15.30 6.40
N LYS A 639 24.32 15.69 5.13
CA LYS A 639 25.52 16.15 4.41
C LYS A 639 26.13 17.39 5.04
N LYS A 640 25.30 18.35 5.45
CA LYS A 640 25.74 19.56 6.13
C LYS A 640 26.39 19.27 7.47
N ASP A 641 25.92 18.25 8.19
CA ASP A 641 26.53 17.83 9.45
C ASP A 641 27.87 17.12 9.21
N MET A 642 27.97 16.28 8.18
CA MET A 642 29.23 15.64 7.74
C MET A 642 30.29 16.68 7.31
N GLU A 643 29.89 17.81 6.75
CA GLU A 643 30.83 18.87 6.33
C GLU A 643 31.36 19.70 7.52
N ARG A 644 30.89 19.47 8.76
CA ARG A 644 31.36 20.21 9.94
C ARG A 644 32.63 19.57 10.53
N ASN A 645 33.42 20.41 11.20
CA ASN A 645 34.61 19.97 11.96
C ASN A 645 34.27 19.22 13.27
N LYS A 646 32.98 18.94 13.55
CA LYS A 646 32.50 18.23 14.73
C LYS A 646 31.91 16.89 14.29
N PRO A 647 32.16 15.78 14.99
CA PRO A 647 31.59 14.49 14.60
C PRO A 647 30.05 14.51 14.61
N MET A 648 29.41 14.04 13.54
CA MET A 648 27.95 13.93 13.43
C MET A 648 27.40 12.78 14.30
N ASP A 649 26.30 13.00 15.04
CA ASP A 649 25.48 11.94 15.67
C ASP A 649 24.00 12.21 15.40
N ARG A 650 23.50 11.69 14.28
CA ARG A 650 22.14 11.95 13.81
C ARG A 650 21.27 10.70 13.85
N LEU A 651 20.00 10.89 14.15
CA LEU A 651 18.98 9.85 14.13
C LEU A 651 17.99 10.05 12.98
N LEU A 652 18.05 9.19 11.97
CA LEU A 652 17.07 9.16 10.90
C LEU A 652 15.88 8.26 11.27
N CYS A 653 14.72 8.87 11.45
CA CYS A 653 13.46 8.18 11.71
C CYS A 653 12.55 8.15 10.48
N GLY A 654 11.86 7.04 10.29
CA GLY A 654 10.83 6.88 9.26
C GLY A 654 10.31 5.46 9.22
N ASP A 655 9.08 5.24 8.78
CA ASP A 655 8.50 3.90 8.77
C ASP A 655 9.22 2.94 7.81
N VAL A 656 8.93 1.65 7.94
CA VAL A 656 9.45 0.63 7.04
C VAL A 656 9.04 0.95 5.59
N GLY A 657 10.01 0.96 4.67
CA GLY A 657 9.76 1.26 3.26
C GLY A 657 9.88 2.73 2.85
N TYR A 658 10.16 3.66 3.77
CA TYR A 658 10.29 5.10 3.47
C TYR A 658 11.69 5.51 2.98
N GLY A 659 12.51 4.57 2.51
CA GLY A 659 13.80 4.88 1.87
C GLY A 659 14.93 5.33 2.82
N LYS A 660 14.89 5.02 4.12
CA LYS A 660 15.98 5.33 5.07
C LYS A 660 17.34 4.81 4.62
N THR A 661 17.35 3.61 4.04
CA THR A 661 18.57 3.00 3.50
C THR A 661 19.19 3.90 2.43
N GLU A 662 18.41 4.46 1.51
CA GLU A 662 18.92 5.34 0.46
C GLU A 662 19.60 6.59 1.02
N VAL A 663 18.97 7.24 2.01
CA VAL A 663 19.56 8.40 2.69
C VAL A 663 20.92 8.03 3.31
N ALA A 664 21.00 6.84 3.93
CA ALA A 664 22.24 6.34 4.50
C ALA A 664 23.31 6.01 3.44
N LEU A 665 22.91 5.49 2.28
CA LEU A 665 23.83 5.20 1.18
C LEU A 665 24.42 6.45 0.56
N ARG A 666 23.67 7.56 0.48
CA ARG A 666 24.20 8.86 0.02
C ARG A 666 25.27 9.41 0.95
N ALA A 667 25.06 9.30 2.26
CA ALA A 667 26.08 9.63 3.26
C ALA A 667 27.30 8.70 3.15
N ALA A 668 27.08 7.39 2.98
CA ALA A 668 28.16 6.43 2.76
C ALA A 668 28.99 6.76 1.51
N PHE A 669 28.33 7.06 0.39
CA PHE A 669 29.00 7.40 -0.86
C PHE A 669 29.88 8.65 -0.69
N LYS A 670 29.36 9.71 -0.04
CA LYS A 670 30.12 10.93 0.27
C LYS A 670 31.37 10.61 1.09
N ALA A 671 31.25 9.76 2.11
CA ALA A 671 32.38 9.34 2.92
C ALA A 671 33.45 8.58 2.12
N ILE A 672 33.01 7.68 1.22
CA ILE A 672 33.91 6.88 0.38
C ILE A 672 34.64 7.77 -0.65
N MET A 673 33.97 8.79 -1.19
CA MET A 673 34.59 9.74 -2.13
C MET A 673 35.73 10.54 -1.50
N ASP A 674 35.68 10.76 -0.19
CA ASP A 674 36.76 11.38 0.59
C ASP A 674 37.82 10.36 1.07
N GLY A 675 37.77 9.13 0.58
CA GLY A 675 38.72 8.07 0.91
C GLY A 675 38.53 7.47 2.30
N LYS A 676 37.38 7.69 2.94
CA LYS A 676 37.04 7.10 4.24
C LYS A 676 36.32 5.78 4.10
N GLN A 677 36.58 4.87 5.04
CA GLN A 677 35.86 3.60 5.13
C GLN A 677 34.51 3.78 5.84
N VAL A 678 33.52 2.98 5.45
CA VAL A 678 32.17 2.98 6.01
C VAL A 678 31.83 1.63 6.63
N ALA A 679 31.29 1.66 7.85
CA ALA A 679 30.76 0.46 8.51
C ALA A 679 29.23 0.55 8.62
N PHE A 680 28.53 -0.47 8.10
CA PHE A 680 27.08 -0.58 8.20
C PHE A 680 26.73 -1.76 9.14
N LEU A 681 26.31 -1.42 10.36
CA LEU A 681 26.00 -2.38 11.41
C LEU A 681 24.50 -2.69 11.47
N VAL A 682 24.15 -3.98 11.44
CA VAL A 682 22.76 -4.47 11.43
C VAL A 682 22.54 -5.60 12.44
N PRO A 683 21.33 -5.81 12.96
CA PRO A 683 21.13 -6.72 14.09
C PRO A 683 21.13 -8.20 13.71
N THR A 684 20.74 -8.55 12.49
CA THR A 684 20.59 -9.95 12.05
C THR A 684 21.38 -10.24 10.77
N THR A 685 21.76 -11.50 10.59
CA THR A 685 22.49 -11.96 9.40
C THR A 685 21.66 -11.83 8.12
N ILE A 686 20.33 -11.96 8.21
CA ILE A 686 19.41 -11.78 7.07
C ILE A 686 19.41 -10.31 6.62
N LEU A 687 19.29 -9.37 7.57
CA LEU A 687 19.39 -7.94 7.25
C LEU A 687 20.76 -7.59 6.67
N ALA A 688 21.83 -8.22 7.16
CA ALA A 688 23.17 -8.01 6.60
C ALA A 688 23.24 -8.43 5.13
N GLN A 689 22.63 -9.55 4.78
CA GLN A 689 22.57 -10.02 3.40
C GLN A 689 21.69 -9.12 2.52
N GLN A 690 20.54 -8.67 3.02
CA GLN A 690 19.63 -7.79 2.31
C GLN A 690 20.29 -6.44 1.99
N HIS A 691 20.89 -5.81 3.00
CA HIS A 691 21.62 -4.55 2.83
C HIS A 691 22.83 -4.74 1.93
N TYR A 692 23.60 -5.82 2.08
CA TYR A 692 24.75 -6.11 1.20
C TYR A 692 24.35 -6.23 -0.27
N ASN A 693 23.26 -6.94 -0.59
CA ASN A 693 22.77 -7.06 -1.96
C ASN A 693 22.35 -5.68 -2.51
N THR A 694 21.57 -4.93 -1.72
CA THR A 694 21.11 -3.58 -2.10
C THR A 694 22.27 -2.64 -2.37
N ILE A 695 23.29 -2.65 -1.50
CA ILE A 695 24.49 -1.81 -1.64
C ILE A 695 25.29 -2.20 -2.88
N ARG A 696 25.47 -3.50 -3.12
CA ARG A 696 26.20 -4.00 -4.29
C ARG A 696 25.52 -3.58 -5.59
N GLU A 697 24.20 -3.67 -5.65
CA GLU A 697 23.41 -3.20 -6.80
C GLU A 697 23.51 -1.68 -6.96
N ARG A 698 23.36 -0.90 -5.87
CA ARG A 698 23.41 0.57 -5.93
C ARG A 698 24.79 1.12 -6.30
N PHE A 699 25.88 0.44 -5.93
CA PHE A 699 27.26 0.88 -6.21
C PHE A 699 27.87 0.22 -7.45
N GLU A 700 27.11 -0.55 -8.23
CA GLU A 700 27.64 -1.34 -9.36
C GLU A 700 28.35 -0.49 -10.43
N ALA A 701 27.86 0.74 -10.68
CA ALA A 701 28.43 1.66 -11.65
C ALA A 701 29.74 2.34 -11.19
N PHE A 702 30.17 2.10 -9.95
CA PHE A 702 31.31 2.77 -9.32
C PHE A 702 32.38 1.78 -8.86
N PRO A 703 33.67 2.15 -8.87
CA PRO A 703 34.76 1.26 -8.47
C PRO A 703 34.89 1.14 -6.93
N ILE A 704 33.78 0.81 -6.25
CA ILE A 704 33.68 0.72 -4.79
C ILE A 704 33.69 -0.75 -4.36
N LYS A 705 34.58 -1.10 -3.42
CA LYS A 705 34.68 -2.46 -2.86
C LYS A 705 33.86 -2.60 -1.59
N VAL A 706 32.84 -3.45 -1.67
CA VAL A 706 31.91 -3.73 -0.57
C VAL A 706 32.09 -5.15 -0.07
N GLY A 707 32.22 -5.34 1.24
CA GLY A 707 32.27 -6.65 1.90
C GLY A 707 31.09 -6.92 2.83
N MET A 708 30.87 -8.19 3.18
CA MET A 708 29.89 -8.60 4.19
C MET A 708 30.52 -9.45 5.29
N LEU A 709 30.39 -9.04 6.56
CA LEU A 709 30.81 -9.83 7.72
C LEU A 709 29.60 -10.38 8.47
N SER A 710 29.26 -11.64 8.22
CA SER A 710 28.13 -12.32 8.86
C SER A 710 28.41 -13.81 9.06
N ARG A 711 27.49 -14.51 9.74
CA ARG A 711 27.55 -15.97 9.92
C ARG A 711 27.48 -16.75 8.60
N PHE A 712 27.02 -16.15 7.50
CA PHE A 712 26.97 -16.79 6.19
C PHE A 712 28.32 -16.80 5.46
N LYS A 713 29.33 -16.09 5.98
CA LYS A 713 30.69 -16.15 5.43
C LYS A 713 31.54 -17.19 6.13
N THR A 714 32.29 -17.95 5.34
CA THR A 714 33.28 -18.92 5.83
C THR A 714 34.41 -18.23 6.58
N ALA A 715 35.15 -18.96 7.42
CA ALA A 715 36.27 -18.39 8.16
C ALA A 715 37.36 -17.80 7.26
N ALA A 716 37.60 -18.41 6.09
CA ALA A 716 38.55 -17.91 5.10
C ALA A 716 38.10 -16.57 4.49
N GLU A 717 36.83 -16.47 4.08
CA GLU A 717 36.25 -15.22 3.55
C GLU A 717 36.23 -14.11 4.61
N GLN A 718 35.87 -14.42 5.85
CA GLN A 718 35.91 -13.43 6.93
C GLN A 718 37.33 -12.91 7.16
N LYS A 719 38.33 -13.81 7.16
CA LYS A 719 39.74 -13.43 7.33
C LYS A 719 40.23 -12.54 6.19
N TYR A 720 39.83 -12.84 4.95
CA TYR A 720 40.12 -11.99 3.79
C TYR A 720 39.52 -10.59 3.94
N ILE A 721 38.22 -10.50 4.27
CA ILE A 721 37.53 -9.22 4.46
C ILE A 721 38.18 -8.38 5.57
N ILE A 722 38.53 -9.00 6.70
CA ILE A 722 39.20 -8.32 7.82
C ILE A 722 40.59 -7.80 7.42
N ASP A 723 41.34 -8.54 6.61
CA ASP A 723 42.66 -8.12 6.14
C ASP A 723 42.55 -6.94 5.15
N GLU A 724 41.59 -6.98 4.22
CA GLU A 724 41.32 -5.88 3.29
C GLU A 724 40.84 -4.60 4.00
N LEU A 725 40.00 -4.73 5.04
CA LEU A 725 39.61 -3.61 5.90
C LEU A 725 40.81 -2.96 6.60
N ARG A 726 41.75 -3.78 7.09
CA ARG A 726 42.98 -3.31 7.74
C ARG A 726 43.93 -2.63 6.75
N ARG A 727 44.01 -3.12 5.50
CA ARG A 727 44.81 -2.52 4.42
C ARG A 727 44.17 -1.24 3.86
N GLY A 728 42.88 -1.05 4.08
CA GLY A 728 42.09 0.06 3.55
C GLY A 728 41.78 -0.09 2.06
N THR A 729 41.81 -1.31 1.54
CA THR A 729 41.41 -1.63 0.16
C THR A 729 39.92 -1.93 0.06
N MET A 730 39.23 -2.08 1.18
CA MET A 730 37.79 -2.24 1.26
C MET A 730 37.14 -0.96 1.78
N ASP A 731 36.27 -0.37 0.95
CA ASP A 731 35.66 0.93 1.20
C ASP A 731 34.48 0.82 2.16
N MET A 732 33.69 -0.24 2.04
CA MET A 732 32.50 -0.44 2.87
C MET A 732 32.36 -1.88 3.34
N VAL A 733 31.90 -2.06 4.59
CA VAL A 733 31.53 -3.36 5.12
C VAL A 733 30.15 -3.33 5.77
N VAL A 734 29.31 -4.28 5.39
CA VAL A 734 28.02 -4.55 6.03
C VAL A 734 28.18 -5.74 6.96
N GLY A 735 27.70 -5.66 8.19
CA GLY A 735 27.86 -6.80 9.08
C GLY A 735 27.03 -6.75 10.34
N THR A 736 26.95 -7.92 10.98
CA THR A 736 26.27 -8.06 12.26
C THR A 736 27.18 -7.62 13.40
N HIS A 737 26.82 -7.95 14.64
CA HIS A 737 27.70 -7.82 15.82
C HIS A 737 29.13 -8.38 15.62
N ARG A 738 29.36 -9.23 14.62
CA ARG A 738 30.71 -9.67 14.20
C ARG A 738 31.65 -8.49 13.93
N LEU A 739 31.15 -7.37 13.38
CA LEU A 739 31.93 -6.14 13.15
C LEU A 739 32.46 -5.49 14.43
N LEU A 740 31.82 -5.74 15.57
CA LEU A 740 32.21 -5.19 16.88
C LEU A 740 33.26 -6.05 17.61
N SER A 741 33.77 -7.07 16.95
CA SER A 741 34.79 -7.96 17.52
C SER A 741 36.16 -7.28 17.50
N LYS A 742 37.00 -7.59 18.51
CA LYS A 742 38.30 -6.91 18.71
C LYS A 742 39.31 -7.11 17.56
N ASP A 743 39.13 -8.14 16.74
CA ASP A 743 40.00 -8.47 15.61
C ASP A 743 39.70 -7.67 14.34
N VAL A 744 38.56 -6.98 14.30
CA VAL A 744 38.17 -6.09 13.20
C VAL A 744 38.78 -4.72 13.44
N VAL A 745 39.73 -4.33 12.59
CA VAL A 745 40.45 -3.06 12.67
C VAL A 745 40.35 -2.37 11.32
N PHE A 746 39.77 -1.17 11.31
CA PHE A 746 39.71 -0.30 10.14
C PHE A 746 41.01 0.51 10.02
N LYS A 747 41.41 0.82 8.79
CA LYS A 747 42.53 1.74 8.53
C LYS A 747 42.11 3.18 8.81
N ASP A 748 40.95 3.60 8.28
CA ASP A 748 40.44 4.97 8.39
C ASP A 748 38.91 4.98 8.29
N LEU A 749 38.23 4.69 9.40
CA LEU A 749 36.77 4.68 9.48
C LEU A 749 36.25 6.11 9.60
N GLY A 750 35.48 6.57 8.62
CA GLY A 750 34.89 7.92 8.63
C GLY A 750 33.40 7.96 8.99
N LEU A 751 32.64 6.91 8.67
CA LEU A 751 31.20 6.87 8.92
C LEU A 751 30.75 5.50 9.47
N LEU A 752 29.94 5.55 10.52
CA LEU A 752 29.28 4.40 11.13
C LEU A 752 27.76 4.52 10.98
N ILE A 753 27.16 3.63 10.19
CA ILE A 753 25.72 3.51 10.02
C ILE A 753 25.21 2.38 10.90
N ILE A 754 24.17 2.63 11.71
CA ILE A 754 23.59 1.65 12.63
C ILE A 754 22.10 1.54 12.35
N ASP A 755 21.65 0.37 11.93
CA ASP A 755 20.23 0.10 11.70
C ASP A 755 19.61 -0.65 12.89
N GLU A 756 18.44 -0.21 13.34
CA GLU A 756 17.68 -0.82 14.44
C GLU A 756 18.49 -0.98 15.74
N GLU A 757 19.14 0.10 16.22
CA GLU A 757 20.02 0.13 17.40
C GLU A 757 19.38 -0.52 18.66
N GLN A 758 18.06 -0.46 18.80
CA GLN A 758 17.29 -1.10 19.88
C GLN A 758 17.54 -2.61 20.00
N ARG A 759 17.78 -3.32 18.89
CA ARG A 759 17.93 -4.78 18.84
C ARG A 759 19.32 -5.27 19.27
N PHE A 760 20.26 -4.36 19.55
CA PHE A 760 21.60 -4.71 20.03
C PHE A 760 21.65 -4.86 21.57
N GLY A 761 22.33 -5.91 22.03
CA GLY A 761 22.55 -6.17 23.45
C GLY A 761 23.45 -5.14 24.13
N VAL A 762 23.41 -5.10 25.47
CA VAL A 762 24.10 -4.10 26.31
C VAL A 762 25.60 -4.03 26.02
N LYS A 763 26.28 -5.18 25.91
CA LYS A 763 27.71 -5.27 25.60
C LYS A 763 28.08 -4.68 24.23
N HIS A 764 27.19 -4.81 23.23
CA HIS A 764 27.41 -4.23 21.91
C HIS A 764 27.25 -2.70 21.95
N LYS A 765 26.29 -2.21 22.73
CA LYS A 765 26.05 -0.77 22.94
C LYS A 765 27.23 -0.08 23.62
N GLU A 766 27.91 -0.75 24.55
CA GLU A 766 29.15 -0.23 25.17
C GLU A 766 30.31 -0.12 24.17
N THR A 767 30.51 -1.11 23.31
CA THR A 767 31.53 -1.04 22.25
C THR A 767 31.19 0.07 21.25
N LEU A 768 29.91 0.22 20.90
CA LEU A 768 29.42 1.29 20.05
C LEU A 768 29.70 2.66 20.66
N LYS A 769 29.42 2.89 21.94
CA LYS A 769 29.71 4.17 22.63
C LYS A 769 31.17 4.62 22.43
N LYS A 770 32.12 3.69 22.44
CA LYS A 770 33.55 3.99 22.20
C LYS A 770 33.85 4.37 20.75
N LEU A 771 33.25 3.67 19.78
CA LEU A 771 33.39 3.99 18.36
C LEU A 771 32.72 5.32 18.01
N LYS A 772 31.62 5.66 18.69
CA LYS A 772 30.91 6.93 18.58
C LYS A 772 31.68 8.12 19.19
N GLU A 773 32.90 8.00 19.73
CA GLU A 773 33.57 9.18 20.30
C GLU A 773 34.15 10.13 19.22
N ASN A 774 34.68 9.59 18.10
CA ASN A 774 35.45 10.37 17.11
C ASN A 774 35.02 10.14 15.64
N VAL A 775 33.97 9.37 15.40
CA VAL A 775 33.48 9.00 14.06
C VAL A 775 32.07 9.56 13.87
N ASP A 776 31.73 9.89 12.63
CA ASP A 776 30.37 10.29 12.27
C ASP A 776 29.43 9.09 12.35
N VAL A 777 28.26 9.29 12.95
CA VAL A 777 27.31 8.23 13.28
C VAL A 777 25.95 8.59 12.73
N LEU A 778 25.40 7.71 11.90
CA LEU A 778 24.04 7.80 11.40
C LEU A 778 23.24 6.59 11.93
N THR A 779 22.27 6.85 12.79
CA THR A 779 21.40 5.79 13.32
C THR A 779 20.07 5.77 12.56
N LEU A 780 19.64 4.61 12.07
CA LEU A 780 18.38 4.40 11.37
C LEU A 780 17.41 3.66 12.30
N THR A 781 16.16 4.12 12.39
CA THR A 781 15.13 3.39 13.14
C THR A 781 13.76 3.49 12.49
N ALA A 782 12.97 2.41 12.55
CA ALA A 782 11.57 2.40 12.14
C ALA A 782 10.61 2.99 13.18
N THR A 783 10.95 2.85 14.46
CA THR A 783 10.11 3.33 15.55
C THR A 783 10.89 4.36 16.38
N PRO A 784 10.37 5.59 16.55
CA PRO A 784 10.98 6.53 17.47
C PRO A 784 10.77 5.97 18.89
N ILE A 785 11.85 5.53 19.52
CA ILE A 785 11.81 5.10 20.93
C ILE A 785 11.43 6.34 21.75
N PRO A 786 10.40 6.31 22.63
CA PRO A 786 9.93 7.49 23.37
C PRO A 786 11.06 8.20 24.13
N ARG A 787 12.03 7.43 24.63
CA ARG A 787 13.23 7.94 25.32
C ARG A 787 14.22 8.64 24.38
N THR A 788 14.34 8.21 23.13
CA THR A 788 15.22 8.84 22.12
C THR A 788 14.55 10.06 21.48
N LEU A 789 13.23 10.01 21.26
CA LEU A 789 12.41 11.14 20.85
C LEU A 789 12.50 12.30 21.87
N HIS A 790 12.36 11.98 23.17
CA HIS A 790 12.50 12.96 24.25
C HIS A 790 13.91 13.60 24.33
N MET A 791 14.95 12.88 23.91
CA MET A 791 16.33 13.42 23.86
C MET A 791 16.57 14.35 22.67
N SER A 792 15.97 14.05 21.52
CA SER A 792 15.99 14.94 20.36
C SER A 792 15.15 16.20 20.58
N LEU A 793 14.01 16.07 21.29
CA LEU A 793 13.16 17.20 21.68
C LEU A 793 13.83 18.18 22.66
N ILE A 794 14.88 17.77 23.39
CA ILE A 794 15.67 18.63 24.30
C ILE A 794 16.88 19.26 23.58
N GLY A 795 17.11 18.94 22.29
CA GLY A 795 18.21 19.50 21.49
C GLY A 795 19.58 18.89 21.81
N ILE A 796 19.62 17.74 22.49
CA ILE A 796 20.87 17.02 22.80
C ILE A 796 21.30 16.14 21.63
N ARG A 797 20.35 15.65 20.80
CA ARG A 797 20.63 14.80 19.63
C ARG A 797 19.85 15.29 18.41
N ASP A 798 20.55 15.60 17.33
CA ASP A 798 19.92 16.04 16.07
C ASP A 798 19.13 14.87 15.43
N MET A 799 17.90 15.15 15.00
CA MET A 799 16.94 14.19 14.41
C MET A 799 16.62 14.60 12.99
#